data_AF-A0A851GDD8-F1
#
_entry.id   AF-A0A851GDD8-F1
#
_cell.length_a   1.000
_cell.length_b   1.000
_cell.length_c   1.000
_cell.angle_alpha   90.00
_cell.angle_beta   90.00
_cell.angle_gamma   90.00
#
_symmetry.space_group_name_H-M   'P 1'
#
loop_
_entity.id
_entity.type
_entity.pdbx_description
1 polymer ?
#
loop_
_entity_poly.entity_id
_entity_poly.type
_entity_poly.pdbx_seq_one_letter_code
_entity_poly.pdbx_strand_id
1 'polypeptide(L)'
;MLLKAPVHRWDDAIPLGNGLMGGLLWGEGETLRLSLDRGDLWDERTNGEKEWWKKYTWAKGAEMVRQGKSGEVNRWWDTPYNGVTPTKLPAGRLEIKLAPGTKMQAFELNLATAEGWVHMANRKKISAFFSADKHVAFIRIPGAAPESIMLLPSGSKRHAGSAGPSSGGAVTKLGYPAAKHETKGNVTWYIQDAMDGFQYCVCVQSKRVGNETLLALAVTSTTDAKNPLKLAQQRCIDALQKGYDAMIQPHLAWWHDFWQQSAVSIPEVDAHIRRQYYLVRYFHGAASRRGAPPMPLQGVWTADNGGLPPWKGDYHNDLNTQMTYIAYQMSGHFNEGLSYLDFLWDRKQLFEEFARDFYGTGGLACPGVMSLAGQPLGGWGQYSMSPTMSAWSAHLFYLHWRYTMDDAFLKKRAYPWSAGVGECMLGLLKPDENGVLVLPLSSSPEFFNASKRAWMKPNSNYDLMCLKMLFLSLQEMAESLNKTAEAQKWAKAAQQLGGYHVLDDGRLMLSANEPFPSSHRHMSHVMALHPFNLITADGGEGDNKIIEATVNDVEEKGTRAWTGYSFSWWSCLLARVGHAEAALRYLDIYTSAFVTRNGFHVNGDQTKSGYSNFTYRPFTLEGNFMAQQAVHEMMLQCWSSTPGKHDTEVIRIFPAMPWRWHDAAFRDLRVEGGHKVSAVRQNNATSWFAVTAGRDATVRIRDNFGNRTPQWNLPEVKKQGNSYVLAMKKGQVLEAEFKRTSNISSAPVDVAEKVIILSQHAIRSTKLPLRIGADSQGGSRFSGEMARVLVIDGVLSLEKIAQLAKPDASNKQQPESTVVAFDAGHIVPANIQGKVSEIATRGGPSGKALQFSGGYLEVPPSEKLHCHTGLTLSAWVKVDSKSGAARLIDKTAVGTSNGYLLDTWPSGRSLRLITREPALIAKDVLPIDTWCHVAATVDGETGKQILYLNGKVVAESK
;
A
#
# COMPACT_ATOMS: atom_id res chain seq x y z
N MET A 1 9.14 13.18 8.05
CA MET A 1 9.61 11.82 7.71
C MET A 1 11.12 11.86 7.55
N LEU A 2 11.88 11.09 8.33
CA LEU A 2 13.34 11.08 8.30
C LEU A 2 13.87 9.75 7.73
N LEU A 3 14.85 9.80 6.83
CA LEU A 3 15.56 8.68 6.23
C LEU A 3 17.06 8.83 6.52
N LYS A 4 17.69 7.81 7.09
CA LYS A 4 19.15 7.83 7.29
C LYS A 4 19.87 7.77 5.93
N ALA A 5 20.92 8.57 5.78
CA ALA A 5 21.83 8.45 4.65
C ALA A 5 22.73 7.20 4.85
N PRO A 6 23.24 6.59 3.76
CA PRO A 6 22.96 6.92 2.36
C PRO A 6 21.55 6.50 1.90
N VAL A 7 21.05 7.22 0.90
CA VAL A 7 19.88 6.80 0.11
C VAL A 7 20.42 6.37 -1.24
N HIS A 8 20.52 5.05 -1.49
CA HIS A 8 21.17 4.52 -2.69
C HIS A 8 20.27 4.47 -3.93
N ARG A 9 18.95 4.58 -3.76
CA ARG A 9 17.98 4.40 -4.84
C ARG A 9 16.96 5.53 -4.86
N TRP A 10 16.54 5.89 -6.06
CA TRP A 10 15.55 6.94 -6.32
C TRP A 10 14.16 6.58 -5.77
N ASP A 11 13.76 5.29 -5.85
CA ASP A 11 12.47 4.78 -5.36
C ASP A 11 12.37 4.74 -3.83
N ASP A 12 13.44 5.09 -3.11
CA ASP A 12 13.54 5.22 -1.65
C ASP A 12 13.80 6.67 -1.19
N ALA A 13 13.77 7.63 -2.11
CA ALA A 13 14.10 9.03 -1.90
C ALA A 13 12.97 9.84 -1.26
N ILE A 14 13.28 11.06 -0.79
CA ILE A 14 12.27 12.00 -0.31
C ILE A 14 11.46 12.54 -1.50
N PRO A 15 10.13 12.32 -1.54
CA PRO A 15 9.28 12.83 -2.63
C PRO A 15 8.90 14.29 -2.39
N LEU A 16 9.13 15.12 -3.41
CA LEU A 16 8.77 16.54 -3.47
C LEU A 16 7.95 16.80 -4.73
N GLY A 17 7.04 17.78 -4.69
CA GLY A 17 6.27 18.16 -5.86
C GLY A 17 5.28 19.30 -5.61
N ASN A 18 4.71 19.80 -6.70
CA ASN A 18 3.71 20.86 -6.70
C ASN A 18 2.52 20.57 -7.64
N GLY A 19 2.22 19.29 -7.86
CA GLY A 19 1.16 18.82 -8.77
C GLY A 19 1.59 18.72 -10.22
N LEU A 20 2.30 19.72 -10.75
CA LEU A 20 2.81 19.67 -12.13
C LEU A 20 4.21 19.04 -12.19
N MET A 21 5.14 19.58 -11.41
CA MET A 21 6.53 19.13 -11.32
C MET A 21 6.72 18.29 -10.07
N GLY A 22 7.59 17.30 -10.16
CA GLY A 22 7.99 16.47 -9.03
C GLY A 22 9.48 16.17 -9.04
N GLY A 23 9.96 15.76 -7.88
CA GLY A 23 11.31 15.27 -7.74
C GLY A 23 11.52 14.38 -6.53
N LEU A 24 12.63 13.65 -6.59
CA LEU A 24 13.02 12.68 -5.59
C LEU A 24 14.41 13.06 -5.09
N LEU A 25 14.52 13.45 -3.83
CA LEU A 25 15.76 13.94 -3.20
C LEU A 25 16.48 12.81 -2.47
N TRP A 26 17.69 12.48 -2.91
CA TRP A 26 18.51 11.37 -2.40
C TRP A 26 20.00 11.62 -2.60
N GLY A 27 20.85 10.71 -2.13
CA GLY A 27 22.29 10.86 -2.30
C GLY A 27 23.11 9.99 -1.35
N GLU A 28 24.41 9.98 -1.62
CA GLU A 28 25.40 9.26 -0.84
C GLU A 28 26.73 10.02 -0.84
N GLY A 29 27.48 9.91 0.26
CA GLY A 29 28.73 10.65 0.42
C GLY A 29 28.53 12.16 0.28
N GLU A 30 29.16 12.73 -0.75
CA GLU A 30 29.12 14.16 -1.10
C GLU A 30 28.27 14.42 -2.36
N THR A 31 27.61 13.41 -2.91
CA THR A 31 26.83 13.54 -4.15
C THR A 31 25.35 13.59 -3.82
N LEU A 32 24.79 14.80 -3.84
CA LEU A 32 23.35 15.05 -3.72
C LEU A 32 22.69 14.87 -5.09
N ARG A 33 21.51 14.24 -5.10
CA ARG A 33 20.75 13.92 -6.30
C ARG A 33 19.31 14.38 -6.13
N LEU A 34 18.76 14.97 -7.18
CA LEU A 34 17.35 15.27 -7.32
C LEU A 34 16.87 14.70 -8.66
N SER A 35 16.20 13.55 -8.64
CA SER A 35 15.52 13.04 -9.84
C SER A 35 14.34 13.95 -10.16
N LEU A 36 14.05 14.15 -11.44
CA LEU A 36 13.11 15.16 -11.93
C LEU A 36 12.05 14.53 -12.82
N ASP A 37 10.83 15.00 -12.66
CA ASP A 37 9.66 14.53 -13.40
C ASP A 37 8.63 15.65 -13.51
N ARG A 38 7.68 15.49 -14.42
CA ARG A 38 6.57 16.40 -14.64
C ARG A 38 5.37 15.65 -15.25
N GLY A 39 4.17 15.91 -14.75
CA GLY A 39 2.96 15.09 -15.02
C GLY A 39 2.51 15.03 -16.48
N ASP A 40 2.86 16.03 -17.30
CA ASP A 40 2.49 16.16 -18.72
C ASP A 40 3.62 15.80 -19.70
N LEU A 41 4.76 15.25 -19.24
CA LEU A 41 5.78 14.73 -20.15
C LEU A 41 5.43 13.32 -20.62
N TRP A 42 4.97 13.21 -21.87
CA TRP A 42 4.50 11.96 -22.46
C TRP A 42 5.00 11.78 -23.89
N ASP A 43 5.28 10.53 -24.28
CA ASP A 43 5.22 10.12 -25.68
C ASP A 43 3.76 9.72 -25.96
N GLU A 44 3.16 10.28 -27.01
CA GLU A 44 1.76 10.01 -27.39
C GLU A 44 1.66 9.18 -28.69
N ARG A 45 2.78 8.63 -29.19
CA ARG A 45 2.74 7.80 -30.39
C ARG A 45 2.04 6.48 -30.13
N THR A 46 1.11 6.14 -31.01
CA THR A 46 0.42 4.85 -31.03
C THR A 46 1.28 3.82 -31.78
N ASN A 47 1.40 2.61 -31.24
CA ASN A 47 2.00 1.50 -31.97
C ASN A 47 1.01 0.98 -33.02
N GLY A 48 1.45 0.92 -34.28
CA GLY A 48 0.60 0.47 -35.39
C GLY A 48 -0.30 1.58 -35.95
N GLU A 49 -1.53 1.21 -36.35
CA GLU A 49 -2.48 2.12 -37.01
C GLU A 49 -3.02 3.17 -36.02
N LYS A 50 -2.97 4.46 -36.39
CA LYS A 50 -3.68 5.50 -35.63
C LYS A 50 -5.18 5.22 -35.65
N GLU A 51 -5.86 5.49 -34.55
CA GLU A 51 -7.31 5.26 -34.44
C GLU A 51 -7.76 3.81 -34.70
N TRP A 52 -6.88 2.83 -34.40
CA TRP A 52 -7.14 1.39 -34.59
C TRP A 52 -8.49 0.91 -34.03
N TRP A 53 -9.00 1.57 -32.98
CA TRP A 53 -10.28 1.25 -32.33
C TRP A 53 -11.47 1.42 -33.28
N LYS A 54 -11.40 2.29 -34.29
CA LYS A 54 -12.46 2.46 -35.30
C LYS A 54 -12.63 1.23 -36.19
N LYS A 55 -11.57 0.43 -36.33
CA LYS A 55 -11.53 -0.78 -37.17
C LYS A 55 -11.79 -2.07 -36.40
N TYR A 56 -11.33 -2.11 -35.15
CA TYR A 56 -11.43 -3.26 -34.26
C TYR A 56 -12.44 -2.98 -33.13
N THR A 57 -13.68 -2.70 -33.53
CA THR A 57 -14.77 -2.24 -32.64
C THR A 57 -15.23 -3.31 -31.64
N TRP A 58 -15.92 -2.87 -30.59
CA TRP A 58 -16.49 -3.74 -29.55
C TRP A 58 -17.50 -4.76 -30.12
N ALA A 59 -18.41 -4.31 -30.98
CA ALA A 59 -19.42 -5.18 -31.60
C ALA A 59 -18.78 -6.29 -32.46
N LYS A 60 -17.75 -5.95 -33.24
CA LYS A 60 -16.98 -6.91 -34.03
C LYS A 60 -16.21 -7.89 -33.14
N GLY A 61 -15.61 -7.39 -32.05
CA GLY A 61 -14.98 -8.23 -31.03
C GLY A 61 -15.95 -9.23 -30.42
N ALA A 62 -17.15 -8.78 -30.03
CA ALA A 62 -18.20 -9.62 -29.47
C ALA A 62 -18.65 -10.73 -30.43
N GLU A 63 -18.83 -10.40 -31.71
CA GLU A 63 -19.14 -11.38 -32.75
C GLU A 63 -18.03 -12.44 -32.89
N MET A 64 -16.78 -12.01 -32.99
CA MET A 64 -15.63 -12.90 -33.13
C MET A 64 -15.44 -13.81 -31.90
N VAL A 65 -15.65 -13.30 -30.69
CA VAL A 65 -15.64 -14.11 -29.46
C VAL A 65 -16.74 -15.18 -29.48
N ARG A 66 -17.96 -14.84 -29.95
CA ARG A 66 -19.05 -15.83 -30.13
C ARG A 66 -18.69 -16.91 -31.14
N GLN A 67 -17.95 -16.57 -32.20
CA GLN A 67 -17.42 -17.51 -33.19
C GLN A 67 -16.22 -18.34 -32.66
N GLY A 68 -15.79 -18.16 -31.41
CA GLY A 68 -14.65 -18.86 -30.82
C GLY A 68 -13.28 -18.29 -31.20
N LYS A 69 -13.23 -17.11 -31.82
CA LYS A 69 -12.00 -16.47 -32.32
C LYS A 69 -11.39 -15.45 -31.33
N SER A 70 -11.48 -15.71 -30.03
CA SER A 70 -10.98 -14.79 -28.98
C SER A 70 -9.50 -14.45 -29.13
N GLY A 71 -8.68 -15.39 -29.63
CA GLY A 71 -7.25 -15.12 -29.87
C GLY A 71 -6.98 -14.06 -30.93
N GLU A 72 -7.84 -13.93 -31.95
CA GLU A 72 -7.74 -12.85 -32.94
C GLU A 72 -8.10 -11.49 -32.33
N VAL A 73 -9.17 -11.46 -31.54
CA VAL A 73 -9.61 -10.24 -30.83
C VAL A 73 -8.52 -9.75 -29.86
N ASN A 74 -7.93 -10.66 -29.09
CA ASN A 74 -6.81 -10.31 -28.21
C ASN A 74 -5.65 -9.70 -29.00
N ARG A 75 -5.27 -10.27 -30.15
CA ARG A 75 -4.20 -9.70 -30.99
C ARG A 75 -4.52 -8.28 -31.46
N TRP A 76 -5.76 -8.00 -31.87
CA TRP A 76 -6.15 -6.66 -32.32
C TRP A 76 -5.98 -5.61 -31.22
N TRP A 77 -6.40 -5.94 -30.00
CA TRP A 77 -6.39 -5.00 -28.87
C TRP A 77 -5.04 -4.97 -28.13
N ASP A 78 -4.24 -6.04 -28.15
CA ASP A 78 -2.91 -6.09 -27.54
C ASP A 78 -1.83 -5.41 -28.39
N THR A 79 -1.93 -5.47 -29.73
CA THR A 79 -0.93 -4.88 -30.64
C THR A 79 -0.62 -3.40 -30.35
N PRO A 80 -1.61 -2.50 -30.19
CA PRO A 80 -1.32 -1.09 -29.88
C PRO A 80 -0.64 -0.87 -28.52
N TYR A 81 -0.76 -1.82 -27.59
CA TYR A 81 -0.12 -1.78 -26.28
C TYR A 81 1.34 -2.32 -26.32
N ASN A 82 1.63 -3.20 -27.28
CA ASN A 82 2.91 -3.89 -27.41
C ASN A 82 3.84 -3.19 -28.41
N GLY A 83 4.60 -2.20 -27.96
CA GLY A 83 5.60 -1.51 -28.78
C GLY A 83 5.90 -0.10 -28.29
N VAL A 84 6.21 0.80 -29.24
CA VAL A 84 6.24 2.24 -29.00
C VAL A 84 4.80 2.72 -28.92
N THR A 85 4.28 2.71 -27.70
CA THR A 85 2.91 3.06 -27.32
C THR A 85 2.96 4.25 -26.37
N PRO A 86 1.85 5.00 -26.17
CA PRO A 86 1.88 6.16 -25.30
C PRO A 86 2.41 5.80 -23.92
N THR A 87 3.33 6.62 -23.40
CA THR A 87 3.98 6.38 -22.11
C THR A 87 4.43 7.69 -21.51
N LYS A 88 4.31 7.79 -20.19
CA LYS A 88 4.89 8.88 -19.42
C LYS A 88 6.42 8.84 -19.49
N LEU A 89 7.05 10.01 -19.48
CA LEU A 89 8.49 10.21 -19.57
C LEU A 89 9.05 10.82 -18.27
N PRO A 90 10.16 10.30 -17.72
CA PRO A 90 10.90 11.03 -16.70
C PRO A 90 11.52 12.29 -17.31
N ALA A 91 11.67 13.36 -16.52
CA ALA A 91 12.31 14.59 -17.02
C ALA A 91 13.83 14.44 -17.07
N GLY A 92 14.46 13.89 -16.02
CA GLY A 92 15.91 13.67 -15.92
C GLY A 92 16.40 13.64 -14.47
N ARG A 93 17.66 14.03 -14.23
CA ARG A 93 18.23 14.17 -12.87
C ARG A 93 19.16 15.38 -12.77
N LEU A 94 19.12 16.07 -11.64
CA LEU A 94 20.15 16.99 -11.17
C LEU A 94 21.10 16.25 -10.22
N GLU A 95 22.41 16.32 -10.48
CA GLU A 95 23.46 15.86 -9.56
C GLU A 95 24.31 17.05 -9.10
N ILE A 96 24.52 17.15 -7.79
CA ILE A 96 25.30 18.22 -7.16
C ILE A 96 26.40 17.55 -6.35
N LYS A 97 27.65 17.78 -6.75
CA LYS A 97 28.82 17.37 -5.98
C LYS A 97 29.12 18.45 -4.95
N LEU A 98 28.87 18.16 -3.69
CA LEU A 98 29.12 19.05 -2.56
C LEU A 98 30.62 19.19 -2.31
N ALA A 99 31.02 20.27 -1.64
CA ALA A 99 32.42 20.52 -1.29
C ALA A 99 33.03 19.36 -0.47
N PRO A 100 34.33 19.04 -0.64
CA PRO A 100 34.98 17.96 0.07
C PRO A 100 34.78 18.01 1.59
N GLY A 101 34.54 16.85 2.20
CA GLY A 101 34.24 16.73 3.62
C GLY A 101 32.79 17.00 3.99
N THR A 102 31.94 17.42 3.05
CA THR A 102 30.50 17.62 3.28
C THR A 102 29.77 16.27 3.29
N LYS A 103 29.61 15.67 4.46
CA LYS A 103 28.91 14.39 4.62
C LYS A 103 27.43 14.59 4.95
N MET A 104 26.56 14.00 4.12
CA MET A 104 25.12 13.89 4.39
C MET A 104 24.86 12.79 5.44
N GLN A 105 24.04 13.09 6.44
CA GLN A 105 23.68 12.16 7.53
C GLN A 105 22.26 11.63 7.40
N ALA A 106 21.33 12.45 6.95
CA ALA A 106 19.95 12.07 6.78
C ALA A 106 19.23 12.97 5.77
N PHE A 107 18.11 12.47 5.25
CA PHE A 107 17.16 13.19 4.41
C PHE A 107 15.83 13.26 5.13
N GLU A 108 15.17 14.40 5.09
CA GLU A 108 13.89 14.61 5.76
C GLU A 108 12.88 15.25 4.81
N LEU A 109 11.65 14.75 4.82
CA LEU A 109 10.48 15.48 4.37
C LEU A 109 9.82 16.12 5.58
N ASN A 110 9.85 17.44 5.68
CA ASN A 110 9.01 18.16 6.62
C ASN A 110 7.60 18.25 6.04
N LEU A 111 6.65 17.48 6.61
CA LEU A 111 5.29 17.44 6.09
C LEU A 111 4.56 18.78 6.26
N ALA A 112 4.79 19.48 7.37
CA ALA A 112 4.10 20.73 7.67
C ALA A 112 4.43 21.83 6.64
N THR A 113 5.69 21.86 6.19
CA THR A 113 6.17 22.89 5.25
C THR A 113 6.39 22.37 3.83
N ALA A 114 6.28 21.06 3.59
CA ALA A 114 6.58 20.39 2.32
C ALA A 114 8.00 20.64 1.77
N GLU A 115 8.95 20.89 2.67
CA GLU A 115 10.36 21.00 2.32
C GLU A 115 11.08 19.66 2.45
N GLY A 116 11.99 19.40 1.51
CA GLY A 116 13.02 18.38 1.63
C GLY A 116 14.27 18.96 2.29
N TRP A 117 14.74 18.37 3.38
CA TRP A 117 15.96 18.75 4.06
C TRP A 117 17.02 17.65 3.96
N VAL A 118 18.28 18.06 3.77
CA VAL A 118 19.43 17.17 3.87
C VAL A 118 20.27 17.62 5.06
N HIS A 119 20.32 16.79 6.09
CA HIS A 119 21.05 17.05 7.31
C HIS A 119 22.53 16.72 7.11
N MET A 120 23.42 17.67 7.42
CA MET A 120 24.86 17.51 7.30
C MET A 120 25.53 17.40 8.68
N ALA A 121 26.72 16.80 8.74
CA ALA A 121 27.46 16.58 9.99
C ALA A 121 27.77 17.85 10.81
N ASN A 122 27.84 19.01 10.17
CA ASN A 122 28.10 20.31 10.82
C ASN A 122 26.81 21.01 11.33
N ARG A 123 25.69 20.28 11.46
CA ARG A 123 24.35 20.78 11.83
C ARG A 123 23.72 21.79 10.85
N LYS A 124 24.37 22.11 9.73
CA LYS A 124 23.73 22.85 8.64
C LYS A 124 22.82 21.91 7.84
N LYS A 125 21.82 22.48 7.17
CA LYS A 125 20.90 21.73 6.30
C LYS A 125 20.84 22.32 4.90
N ILE A 126 20.81 21.47 3.89
CA ILE A 126 20.37 21.85 2.54
C ILE A 126 18.85 21.79 2.54
N SER A 127 18.17 22.79 1.98
CA SER A 127 16.71 22.84 1.91
C SER A 127 16.26 22.93 0.46
N ALA A 128 15.25 22.14 0.09
CA ALA A 128 14.68 22.10 -1.25
C ALA A 128 13.15 22.09 -1.19
N PHE A 129 12.48 22.81 -2.07
CA PHE A 129 11.04 22.73 -2.23
C PHE A 129 10.64 22.94 -3.69
N PHE A 130 9.45 22.44 -4.06
CA PHE A 130 8.79 22.74 -5.32
C PHE A 130 7.71 23.77 -5.00
N SER A 131 7.79 24.97 -5.58
CA SER A 131 6.91 26.08 -5.21
C SER A 131 5.46 25.69 -5.44
N ALA A 132 4.60 25.89 -4.46
CA ALA A 132 3.18 25.50 -4.58
C ALA A 132 2.40 26.41 -5.53
N ASP A 133 2.91 27.62 -5.79
CA ASP A 133 2.29 28.70 -6.56
C ASP A 133 3.06 29.06 -7.85
N LYS A 134 4.24 28.46 -8.08
CA LYS A 134 5.11 28.71 -9.24
C LYS A 134 5.66 27.40 -9.79
N HIS A 135 5.86 27.34 -11.10
CA HIS A 135 6.44 26.17 -11.78
C HIS A 135 7.98 26.18 -11.72
N VAL A 136 8.53 26.20 -10.50
CA VAL A 136 9.98 26.22 -10.21
C VAL A 136 10.27 25.44 -8.92
N ALA A 137 11.36 24.70 -8.90
CA ALA A 137 11.95 24.12 -7.70
C ALA A 137 13.13 24.97 -7.25
N PHE A 138 13.33 25.08 -5.94
CA PHE A 138 14.34 25.97 -5.36
C PHE A 138 15.14 25.25 -4.28
N ILE A 139 16.47 25.33 -4.34
CA ILE A 139 17.40 24.65 -3.42
C ILE A 139 18.33 25.69 -2.79
N ARG A 140 18.52 25.63 -1.47
CA ARG A 140 19.50 26.41 -0.71
C ARG A 140 20.56 25.48 -0.13
N ILE A 141 21.82 25.72 -0.50
CA ILE A 141 22.99 24.99 -0.03
C ILE A 141 23.86 25.96 0.79
N PRO A 142 23.95 25.79 2.12
CA PRO A 142 24.79 26.66 2.93
C PRO A 142 26.26 26.20 2.90
N GLY A 143 27.19 27.14 3.07
CA GLY A 143 28.63 26.85 3.17
C GLY A 143 29.38 26.98 1.83
N ALA A 144 30.45 26.21 1.64
CA ALA A 144 31.25 26.28 0.43
C ALA A 144 30.42 26.03 -0.84
N ALA A 145 30.82 26.62 -1.96
CA ALA A 145 30.16 26.36 -3.23
C ALA A 145 30.29 24.86 -3.59
N PRO A 146 29.27 24.25 -4.22
CA PRO A 146 29.39 22.90 -4.77
C PRO A 146 30.55 22.82 -5.79
N GLU A 147 31.23 21.67 -5.85
CA GLU A 147 32.28 21.42 -6.85
C GLU A 147 31.70 21.36 -8.27
N SER A 148 30.51 20.78 -8.42
CA SER A 148 29.82 20.71 -9.71
C SER A 148 28.30 20.62 -9.56
N ILE A 149 27.62 21.09 -10.60
CA ILE A 149 26.17 21.00 -10.79
C ILE A 149 25.97 20.42 -12.20
N MET A 150 25.41 19.21 -12.29
CA MET A 150 25.25 18.48 -13.54
C MET A 150 23.77 18.16 -13.79
N LEU A 151 23.29 18.47 -14.99
CA LEU A 151 21.98 18.00 -15.46
C LEU A 151 22.15 16.79 -16.37
N LEU A 152 21.45 15.71 -16.03
CA LEU A 152 21.48 14.45 -16.75
C LEU A 152 20.12 14.22 -17.41
N PRO A 153 20.06 14.14 -18.75
CA PRO A 153 18.85 13.78 -19.48
C PRO A 153 18.37 12.37 -19.15
N SER A 154 17.06 12.15 -19.32
CA SER A 154 16.45 10.82 -19.25
C SER A 154 17.09 9.86 -20.25
N GLY A 155 17.36 8.62 -19.82
CA GLY A 155 18.01 7.61 -20.66
C GLY A 155 19.55 7.67 -20.69
N SER A 156 20.19 8.60 -19.97
CA SER A 156 21.65 8.67 -19.81
C SER A 156 22.27 7.45 -19.10
N LYS A 157 21.49 6.70 -18.32
CA LYS A 157 21.87 5.41 -17.73
C LYS A 157 21.34 4.24 -18.57
N ARG A 158 22.14 3.19 -18.74
CA ARG A 158 21.67 1.92 -19.33
C ARG A 158 20.68 1.24 -18.40
N HIS A 159 19.49 0.94 -18.92
CA HIS A 159 18.50 0.11 -18.23
C HIS A 159 18.64 -1.35 -18.69
N ALA A 160 18.84 -2.28 -17.76
CA ALA A 160 19.06 -3.71 -18.04
C ALA A 160 17.77 -4.57 -17.98
N GLY A 161 16.61 -3.99 -17.66
CA GLY A 161 15.34 -4.72 -17.57
C GLY A 161 14.75 -5.08 -18.94
N SER A 162 14.00 -6.19 -18.98
CA SER A 162 13.18 -6.57 -20.14
C SER A 162 12.11 -5.49 -20.41
N ALA A 163 11.56 -5.39 -21.61
CA ALA A 163 10.53 -4.39 -21.96
C ALA A 163 9.10 -4.96 -21.79
N GLY A 164 8.79 -5.46 -20.59
CA GLY A 164 7.45 -5.93 -20.25
C GLY A 164 6.56 -4.80 -19.69
N PRO A 165 5.24 -5.04 -19.53
CA PRO A 165 4.33 -4.08 -18.92
C PRO A 165 4.79 -3.65 -17.52
N SER A 166 5.32 -4.55 -16.70
CA SER A 166 5.78 -4.29 -15.34
C SER A 166 7.11 -3.54 -15.21
N SER A 167 7.81 -3.26 -16.32
CA SER A 167 9.11 -2.58 -16.33
C SER A 167 9.16 -1.35 -17.23
N GLY A 168 8.16 -1.16 -18.10
CA GLY A 168 8.08 -0.05 -19.06
C GLY A 168 9.09 -0.13 -20.23
N GLY A 169 10.24 -0.78 -20.05
CA GLY A 169 11.35 -0.80 -21.02
C GLY A 169 12.32 0.36 -20.80
N ALA A 170 13.23 0.60 -21.75
CA ALA A 170 14.22 1.69 -21.66
C ALA A 170 13.76 2.93 -22.43
N VAL A 171 14.03 4.13 -21.92
CA VAL A 171 13.72 5.41 -22.62
C VAL A 171 14.37 5.46 -24.01
N THR A 172 15.57 4.89 -24.15
CA THR A 172 16.31 4.86 -25.43
C THR A 172 15.59 4.11 -26.54
N LYS A 173 14.64 3.21 -26.22
CA LYS A 173 13.84 2.50 -27.23
C LYS A 173 12.84 3.40 -27.96
N LEU A 174 12.58 4.60 -27.44
CA LEU A 174 11.70 5.58 -28.09
C LEU A 174 12.36 6.22 -29.32
N GLY A 175 13.67 6.08 -29.49
CA GLY A 175 14.38 6.54 -30.69
C GLY A 175 14.58 8.05 -30.78
N TYR A 176 14.52 8.76 -29.65
CA TYR A 176 14.79 10.20 -29.61
C TYR A 176 16.25 10.49 -29.92
N PRO A 177 16.56 11.63 -30.59
CA PRO A 177 17.93 12.10 -30.69
C PRO A 177 18.50 12.42 -29.30
N ALA A 178 19.83 12.45 -29.19
CA ALA A 178 20.49 12.86 -27.95
C ALA A 178 20.06 14.29 -27.57
N ALA A 179 19.78 14.50 -26.28
CA ALA A 179 19.45 15.82 -25.75
C ALA A 179 20.59 16.82 -26.01
N LYS A 180 20.22 18.03 -26.40
CA LYS A 180 21.15 19.14 -26.66
C LYS A 180 21.45 19.85 -25.35
N HIS A 181 22.65 19.67 -24.82
CA HIS A 181 23.07 20.21 -23.53
C HIS A 181 24.00 21.42 -23.70
N GLU A 182 23.78 22.50 -22.93
CA GLU A 182 24.64 23.68 -22.92
C GLU A 182 24.82 24.20 -21.48
N THR A 183 25.94 24.85 -21.23
CA THR A 183 26.21 25.59 -19.98
C THR A 183 26.81 26.94 -20.33
N LYS A 184 26.23 28.00 -19.77
CA LYS A 184 26.67 29.38 -19.99
C LYS A 184 26.72 30.10 -18.64
N GLY A 185 27.93 30.40 -18.18
CA GLY A 185 28.12 31.00 -16.85
C GLY A 185 27.56 30.09 -15.76
N ASN A 186 26.56 30.59 -15.03
CA ASN A 186 25.94 29.92 -13.88
C ASN A 186 24.63 29.16 -14.21
N VAL A 187 24.27 29.05 -15.49
CA VAL A 187 23.08 28.36 -15.96
C VAL A 187 23.45 27.17 -16.85
N THR A 188 22.81 26.03 -16.58
CA THR A 188 22.96 24.78 -17.31
C THR A 188 21.58 24.29 -17.73
N TRP A 189 21.44 23.80 -18.96
CA TRP A 189 20.19 23.24 -19.44
C TRP A 189 20.42 22.15 -20.47
N TYR A 190 19.37 21.38 -20.74
CA TYR A 190 19.26 20.64 -21.98
C TYR A 190 17.87 20.79 -22.58
N ILE A 191 17.80 20.55 -23.89
CA ILE A 191 16.56 20.40 -24.65
C ILE A 191 16.51 18.97 -25.18
N GLN A 192 15.42 18.27 -24.90
CA GLN A 192 15.12 16.99 -25.51
C GLN A 192 14.09 17.21 -26.62
N ASP A 193 14.49 16.86 -27.85
CA ASP A 193 13.57 16.71 -28.96
C ASP A 193 12.90 15.33 -28.83
N ALA A 194 11.61 15.30 -28.52
CA ALA A 194 10.79 14.11 -28.61
C ALA A 194 10.17 14.03 -30.02
N MET A 195 9.35 13.01 -30.26
CA MET A 195 8.71 12.84 -31.55
C MET A 195 7.52 13.79 -31.75
N ASP A 196 7.06 13.89 -33.01
CA ASP A 196 5.90 14.70 -33.41
C ASP A 196 6.01 16.19 -33.03
N GLY A 197 7.22 16.72 -32.93
CA GLY A 197 7.49 18.13 -32.64
C GLY A 197 7.35 18.51 -31.17
N PHE A 198 7.09 17.56 -30.26
CA PHE A 198 7.13 17.81 -28.83
C PHE A 198 8.58 18.02 -28.38
N GLN A 199 8.83 19.10 -27.63
CA GLN A 199 10.13 19.38 -27.03
C GLN A 199 9.95 19.75 -25.57
N TYR A 200 10.88 19.33 -24.73
CA TYR A 200 10.96 19.81 -23.35
C TYR A 200 12.38 20.24 -22.99
N CYS A 201 12.46 21.17 -22.04
CA CYS A 201 13.70 21.74 -21.53
C CYS A 201 13.74 21.57 -20.01
N VAL A 202 14.89 21.18 -19.50
CA VAL A 202 15.23 21.24 -18.08
C VAL A 202 16.36 22.23 -17.91
N CYS A 203 16.14 23.23 -17.07
CA CYS A 203 17.07 24.34 -16.84
C CYS A 203 17.32 24.47 -15.34
N VAL A 204 18.59 24.62 -14.96
CA VAL A 204 19.01 24.97 -13.60
C VAL A 204 19.92 26.18 -13.66
N GLN A 205 19.70 27.14 -12.78
CA GLN A 205 20.58 28.29 -12.60
C GLN A 205 20.98 28.41 -11.14
N SER A 206 22.25 28.71 -10.91
CA SER A 206 22.81 28.90 -9.56
C SER A 206 23.18 30.35 -9.30
N LYS A 207 23.08 30.81 -8.05
CA LYS A 207 23.53 32.14 -7.62
C LYS A 207 24.20 32.03 -6.26
N ARG A 208 25.39 32.62 -6.14
CA ARG A 208 26.05 32.77 -4.84
C ARG A 208 25.47 33.97 -4.11
N VAL A 209 25.04 33.79 -2.86
CA VAL A 209 24.53 34.85 -1.98
C VAL A 209 25.21 34.71 -0.63
N GLY A 210 26.15 35.61 -0.31
CA GLY A 210 26.95 35.50 0.91
C GLY A 210 27.69 34.16 1.00
N ASN A 211 27.43 33.41 2.07
CA ASN A 211 28.03 32.09 2.29
C ASN A 211 27.17 30.92 1.75
N GLU A 212 26.15 31.18 0.93
CA GLU A 212 25.23 30.17 0.43
C GLU A 212 25.16 30.14 -1.09
N THR A 213 24.78 29.00 -1.64
CA THR A 213 24.45 28.83 -3.06
C THR A 213 22.96 28.53 -3.19
N LEU A 214 22.25 29.36 -3.94
CA LEU A 214 20.85 29.14 -4.32
C LEU A 214 20.80 28.52 -5.71
N LEU A 215 19.91 27.57 -5.92
CA LEU A 215 19.61 27.00 -7.24
C LEU A 215 18.12 27.13 -7.52
N ALA A 216 17.76 27.64 -8.70
CA ALA A 216 16.42 27.54 -9.25
C ALA A 216 16.41 26.53 -10.40
N LEU A 217 15.37 25.71 -10.45
CA LEU A 217 15.20 24.68 -11.47
C LEU A 217 13.78 24.74 -12.06
N ALA A 218 13.70 24.73 -13.38
CA ALA A 218 12.44 24.69 -14.12
C ALA A 218 12.46 23.56 -15.16
N VAL A 219 11.31 22.90 -15.31
CA VAL A 219 11.02 21.99 -16.41
C VAL A 219 9.90 22.61 -17.23
N THR A 220 10.11 22.82 -18.53
CA THR A 220 9.15 23.45 -19.47
C THR A 220 9.03 22.64 -20.73
N SER A 221 7.91 22.75 -21.45
CA SER A 221 7.73 22.12 -22.76
C SER A 221 7.08 23.06 -23.77
N THR A 222 6.93 22.57 -25.00
CA THR A 222 6.20 23.28 -26.06
C THR A 222 4.72 23.52 -25.73
N THR A 223 4.16 22.87 -24.71
CA THR A 223 2.81 23.17 -24.19
C THR A 223 2.79 24.41 -23.30
N ASP A 224 3.91 24.76 -22.65
CA ASP A 224 4.00 26.01 -21.88
C ASP A 224 4.23 27.24 -22.78
N ALA A 225 5.12 27.12 -23.77
CA ALA A 225 5.51 28.21 -24.65
C ALA A 225 6.21 27.71 -25.92
N LYS A 226 6.13 28.50 -27.00
CA LYS A 226 6.86 28.23 -28.26
C LYS A 226 8.37 28.06 -28.08
N ASN A 227 8.97 28.75 -27.11
CA ASN A 227 10.37 28.61 -26.76
C ASN A 227 10.47 28.16 -25.28
N PRO A 228 10.50 26.85 -25.00
CA PRO A 228 10.55 26.33 -23.64
C PRO A 228 11.82 26.78 -22.91
N LEU A 229 12.98 26.81 -23.58
CA LEU A 229 14.24 27.25 -22.97
C LEU A 229 14.15 28.68 -22.42
N LYS A 230 13.65 29.63 -23.23
CA LYS A 230 13.52 31.03 -22.79
C LYS A 230 12.62 31.14 -21.56
N LEU A 231 11.52 30.40 -21.53
CA LEU A 231 10.61 30.39 -20.39
C LEU A 231 11.28 29.77 -19.14
N ALA A 232 12.01 28.67 -19.30
CA ALA A 232 12.70 28.01 -18.19
C ALA A 232 13.77 28.94 -17.58
N GLN A 233 14.56 29.60 -18.43
CA GLN A 233 15.53 30.61 -18.00
C GLN A 233 14.85 31.76 -17.27
N GLN A 234 13.75 32.30 -17.79
CA GLN A 234 13.01 33.38 -17.13
C GLN A 234 12.51 32.97 -15.74
N ARG A 235 11.89 31.79 -15.62
CA ARG A 235 11.42 31.26 -14.32
C ARG A 235 12.55 31.13 -13.31
N CYS A 236 13.72 30.65 -13.74
CA CYS A 236 14.91 30.55 -12.88
C CYS A 236 15.45 31.92 -12.46
N ILE A 237 15.54 32.87 -13.40
CA ILE A 237 16.00 34.25 -13.13
C ILE A 237 15.09 34.93 -12.12
N ASP A 238 13.77 34.89 -12.33
CA ASP A 238 12.78 35.52 -11.46
C ASP A 238 12.86 34.97 -10.03
N ALA A 239 12.98 33.65 -9.90
CA ALA A 239 13.13 33.00 -8.59
C ALA A 239 14.42 33.41 -7.87
N LEU A 240 15.55 33.46 -8.57
CA LEU A 240 16.85 33.87 -8.01
C LEU A 240 16.95 35.38 -7.71
N GLN A 241 16.22 36.21 -8.45
CA GLN A 241 16.09 37.64 -8.15
C GLN A 241 15.26 37.85 -6.89
N LYS A 242 14.15 37.12 -6.73
CA LYS A 242 13.29 37.19 -5.53
C LYS A 242 13.95 36.60 -4.28
N GLY A 243 14.75 35.54 -4.43
CA GLY A 243 15.51 34.90 -3.35
C GLY A 243 14.71 33.87 -2.54
N TYR A 244 15.41 33.03 -1.76
CA TYR A 244 14.83 31.86 -1.08
C TYR A 244 13.68 32.24 -0.14
N ASP A 245 13.95 33.17 0.79
CA ASP A 245 13.03 33.46 1.88
C ASP A 245 11.72 34.10 1.41
N ALA A 246 11.75 34.87 0.32
CA ALA A 246 10.56 35.43 -0.31
C ALA A 246 9.85 34.44 -1.26
N MET A 247 10.58 33.50 -1.86
CA MET A 247 10.00 32.44 -2.68
C MET A 247 9.26 31.39 -1.85
N ILE A 248 9.70 31.11 -0.63
CA ILE A 248 9.10 30.07 0.21
C ILE A 248 7.79 30.54 0.89
N GLN A 249 7.57 31.84 1.13
CA GLN A 249 6.37 32.29 1.86
C GLN A 249 5.03 31.88 1.20
N PRO A 250 4.80 32.08 -0.11
CA PRO A 250 3.55 31.64 -0.74
C PRO A 250 3.39 30.12 -0.69
N HIS A 251 4.49 29.37 -0.78
CA HIS A 251 4.49 27.93 -0.62
C HIS A 251 4.06 27.50 0.79
N LEU A 252 4.61 28.12 1.83
CA LEU A 252 4.22 27.85 3.22
C LEU A 252 2.76 28.20 3.49
N ALA A 253 2.28 29.34 2.97
CA ALA A 253 0.88 29.74 3.10
C ALA A 253 -0.04 28.70 2.46
N TRP A 254 0.29 28.26 1.25
CA TRP A 254 -0.47 27.23 0.55
C TRP A 254 -0.54 25.91 1.35
N TRP A 255 0.60 25.42 1.88
CA TRP A 255 0.64 24.18 2.66
C TRP A 255 -0.05 24.32 4.02
N HIS A 256 0.00 25.51 4.63
CA HIS A 256 -0.78 25.79 5.84
C HIS A 256 -2.28 25.60 5.58
N ASP A 257 -2.82 26.22 4.53
CA ASP A 257 -4.24 26.13 4.17
C ASP A 257 -4.66 24.70 3.81
N PHE A 258 -3.77 23.94 3.16
CA PHE A 258 -3.97 22.53 2.88
C PHE A 258 -4.10 21.70 4.17
N TRP A 259 -3.19 21.87 5.13
CA TRP A 259 -3.25 21.09 6.36
C TRP A 259 -4.45 21.46 7.25
N GLN A 260 -4.98 22.68 7.14
CA GLN A 260 -6.13 23.13 7.93
C GLN A 260 -7.46 22.46 7.57
N GLN A 261 -7.61 21.87 6.38
CA GLN A 261 -8.89 21.35 5.88
C GLN A 261 -9.51 20.29 6.79
N SER A 262 -8.69 19.38 7.32
CA SER A 262 -9.10 18.29 8.22
C SER A 262 -7.89 17.67 8.92
N ALA A 263 -8.12 16.90 9.99
CA ALA A 263 -7.09 16.16 10.70
C ALA A 263 -7.63 14.89 11.36
N VAL A 264 -6.75 13.91 11.59
CA VAL A 264 -7.05 12.68 12.35
C VAL A 264 -6.00 12.43 13.41
N SER A 265 -6.40 11.83 14.52
CA SER A 265 -5.54 11.37 15.61
C SER A 265 -5.70 9.87 15.76
N ILE A 266 -4.58 9.16 15.59
CA ILE A 266 -4.44 7.72 15.78
C ILE A 266 -3.43 7.51 16.93
N PRO A 267 -3.65 6.58 17.88
CA PRO A 267 -2.75 6.32 18.98
C PRO A 267 -1.31 5.99 18.59
N GLU A 268 -0.40 6.21 19.55
CA GLU A 268 1.04 5.98 19.35
C GLU A 268 1.39 4.51 19.11
N VAL A 269 0.58 3.56 19.59
CA VAL A 269 0.77 2.12 19.33
C VAL A 269 0.84 1.81 17.82
N ASP A 270 0.13 2.61 17.01
CA ASP A 270 0.05 2.55 15.54
C ASP A 270 0.55 3.84 14.87
N ALA A 271 1.60 4.45 15.42
CA ALA A 271 2.20 5.67 14.86
C ALA A 271 2.66 5.53 13.40
N HIS A 272 2.97 4.32 12.93
CA HIS A 272 3.32 4.06 11.52
C HIS A 272 2.13 4.24 10.59
N ILE A 273 0.92 3.83 10.99
CA ILE A 273 -0.32 4.08 10.24
C ILE A 273 -0.61 5.59 10.22
N ARG A 274 -0.46 6.28 11.37
CA ARG A 274 -0.58 7.75 11.46
C ARG A 274 0.39 8.45 10.51
N ARG A 275 1.67 8.06 10.51
CA ARG A 275 2.69 8.60 9.61
C ARG A 275 2.30 8.39 8.15
N GLN A 276 1.82 7.20 7.81
CA GLN A 276 1.40 6.87 6.46
C GLN A 276 0.20 7.70 6.02
N TYR A 277 -0.83 7.86 6.87
CA TYR A 277 -2.00 8.68 6.58
C TYR A 277 -1.63 10.12 6.19
N TYR A 278 -0.79 10.79 6.99
CA TYR A 278 -0.37 12.15 6.69
C TYR A 278 0.55 12.24 5.47
N LEU A 279 1.36 11.21 5.22
CA LEU A 279 2.21 11.16 4.03
C LEU A 279 1.38 10.99 2.74
N VAL A 280 0.33 10.18 2.77
CA VAL A 280 -0.60 10.01 1.63
C VAL A 280 -1.36 11.31 1.36
N ARG A 281 -1.83 12.00 2.41
CA ARG A 281 -2.41 13.34 2.25
C ARG A 281 -1.43 14.30 1.60
N TYR A 282 -0.17 14.28 2.04
CA TYR A 282 0.88 15.07 1.39
C TYR A 282 1.02 14.72 -0.09
N PHE A 283 0.91 13.45 -0.50
CA PHE A 283 0.97 13.07 -1.92
C PHE A 283 -0.15 13.71 -2.75
N HIS A 284 -1.38 13.83 -2.24
CA HIS A 284 -2.43 14.59 -2.94
C HIS A 284 -1.96 16.02 -3.22
N GLY A 285 -1.46 16.73 -2.21
CA GLY A 285 -0.98 18.09 -2.41
C GLY A 285 0.24 18.18 -3.34
N ALA A 286 1.18 17.25 -3.21
CA ALA A 286 2.43 17.28 -3.95
C ALA A 286 2.29 16.82 -5.42
N ALA A 287 1.26 16.04 -5.75
CA ALA A 287 1.15 15.38 -7.06
C ALA A 287 -0.21 15.56 -7.77
N SER A 288 -1.20 16.20 -7.14
CA SER A 288 -2.51 16.45 -7.75
C SER A 288 -2.98 17.88 -7.49
N ARG A 289 -2.84 18.75 -8.50
CA ARG A 289 -3.27 20.14 -8.43
C ARG A 289 -4.27 20.44 -9.52
N ARG A 290 -5.33 21.15 -9.18
CA ARG A 290 -6.23 21.72 -10.18
C ARG A 290 -5.45 22.62 -11.14
N GLY A 291 -5.66 22.44 -12.44
CA GLY A 291 -4.91 23.14 -13.49
C GLY A 291 -3.59 22.46 -13.90
N ALA A 292 -3.15 21.43 -13.17
CA ALA A 292 -2.14 20.48 -13.62
C ALA A 292 -2.81 19.15 -14.02
N PRO A 293 -2.12 18.28 -14.79
CA PRO A 293 -2.59 16.93 -15.02
C PRO A 293 -2.82 16.18 -13.70
N PRO A 294 -3.83 15.30 -13.61
CA PRO A 294 -4.01 14.43 -12.47
C PRO A 294 -2.85 13.43 -12.36
N MET A 295 -2.68 12.83 -11.18
CA MET A 295 -1.74 11.73 -10.98
C MET A 295 -2.02 10.56 -11.95
N PRO A 296 -1.06 10.21 -12.84
CA PRO A 296 -1.01 8.86 -13.41
C PRO A 296 -0.57 7.85 -12.35
N LEU A 297 -0.39 6.57 -12.70
CA LEU A 297 -0.03 5.50 -11.75
C LEU A 297 1.09 5.85 -10.75
N GLN A 298 2.12 6.61 -11.17
CA GLN A 298 3.24 7.04 -10.31
C GLN A 298 3.23 8.53 -9.94
N GLY A 299 2.14 9.24 -10.20
CA GLY A 299 2.02 10.68 -9.92
C GLY A 299 3.07 11.49 -10.67
N VAL A 300 3.78 12.37 -9.97
CA VAL A 300 4.91 13.16 -10.49
C VAL A 300 6.28 12.58 -10.08
N TRP A 301 6.36 11.25 -9.88
CA TRP A 301 7.61 10.58 -9.50
C TRP A 301 7.81 9.30 -10.34
N THR A 302 8.63 9.35 -11.39
CA THR A 302 8.90 8.21 -12.27
C THR A 302 10.37 7.79 -12.23
N ALA A 303 10.70 6.75 -12.99
CA ALA A 303 11.97 6.05 -12.90
C ALA A 303 13.18 6.89 -13.30
N ASP A 304 14.16 6.99 -12.40
CA ASP A 304 15.48 7.59 -12.66
C ASP A 304 16.58 6.53 -12.77
N ASN A 305 16.32 5.54 -13.61
CA ASN A 305 17.24 4.44 -13.91
C ASN A 305 17.39 4.21 -15.43
N GLY A 306 16.95 5.17 -16.25
CA GLY A 306 16.90 5.06 -17.71
C GLY A 306 15.72 4.22 -18.24
N GLY A 307 14.87 3.72 -17.35
CA GLY A 307 13.65 2.99 -17.69
C GLY A 307 12.44 3.90 -17.91
N LEU A 308 11.43 3.37 -18.57
CA LEU A 308 10.08 3.91 -18.63
C LEU A 308 9.27 3.42 -17.42
N PRO A 309 8.23 4.14 -16.99
CA PRO A 309 7.42 3.72 -15.87
C PRO A 309 6.69 2.39 -16.14
N PRO A 310 6.47 1.57 -15.10
CA PRO A 310 5.68 0.36 -15.24
C PRO A 310 4.24 0.70 -15.60
N TRP A 311 3.63 -0.15 -16.43
CA TRP A 311 2.32 0.04 -17.07
C TRP A 311 2.20 1.40 -17.75
N LYS A 312 3.28 1.82 -18.43
CA LYS A 312 3.39 3.08 -19.18
C LYS A 312 3.20 4.36 -18.36
N GLY A 313 3.05 4.23 -17.04
CA GLY A 313 2.53 5.31 -16.20
C GLY A 313 1.18 5.82 -16.69
N ASP A 314 0.31 4.93 -17.17
CA ASP A 314 -0.98 5.26 -17.75
C ASP A 314 -2.01 5.78 -16.73
N TYR A 315 -3.21 6.11 -17.23
CA TYR A 315 -4.42 6.19 -16.42
C TYR A 315 -5.18 4.86 -16.56
N HIS A 316 -5.18 4.10 -15.47
CA HIS A 316 -5.74 2.75 -15.40
C HIS A 316 -7.09 2.78 -14.67
N ASN A 317 -8.18 2.70 -15.42
CA ASN A 317 -9.55 2.95 -14.97
C ASN A 317 -10.33 1.69 -14.57
N ASP A 318 -9.66 0.55 -14.38
CA ASP A 318 -10.27 -0.66 -13.86
C ASP A 318 -10.26 -0.73 -12.32
N LEU A 319 -9.42 0.09 -11.67
CA LEU A 319 -9.44 0.47 -10.26
C LEU A 319 -8.46 1.60 -9.92
N ASN A 320 -7.25 1.63 -10.50
CA ASN A 320 -6.12 2.39 -9.96
C ASN A 320 -6.41 3.88 -9.89
N THR A 321 -6.91 4.46 -10.97
CA THR A 321 -7.23 5.90 -11.00
C THR A 321 -8.35 6.22 -10.02
N GLN A 322 -9.39 5.40 -9.93
CA GLN A 322 -10.51 5.66 -9.01
C GLN A 322 -10.09 5.57 -7.55
N MET A 323 -9.28 4.57 -7.20
CA MET A 323 -8.71 4.43 -5.86
C MET A 323 -7.74 5.57 -5.50
N THR A 324 -6.99 6.07 -6.47
CA THR A 324 -6.13 7.25 -6.30
C THR A 324 -6.92 8.50 -5.88
N TYR A 325 -8.20 8.59 -6.28
CA TYR A 325 -9.09 9.72 -6.03
C TYR A 325 -10.30 9.40 -5.15
N ILE A 326 -10.20 8.38 -4.28
CA ILE A 326 -11.33 7.97 -3.42
C ILE A 326 -11.36 8.68 -2.06
N ALA A 327 -10.20 9.13 -1.56
CA ALA A 327 -10.06 9.64 -0.20
C ALA A 327 -10.08 11.18 -0.08
N TYR A 328 -10.03 11.89 -1.20
CA TYR A 328 -10.04 13.36 -1.19
C TYR A 328 -11.40 13.90 -0.72
N GLN A 329 -12.49 13.19 -1.03
CA GLN A 329 -13.85 13.63 -0.72
C GLN A 329 -14.01 13.80 0.80
N MET A 330 -13.68 12.77 1.59
CA MET A 330 -13.83 12.80 3.05
C MET A 330 -12.79 13.69 3.74
N SER A 331 -11.60 13.85 3.16
CA SER A 331 -10.58 14.76 3.71
C SER A 331 -10.82 16.24 3.38
N GLY A 332 -11.73 16.55 2.45
CA GLY A 332 -12.09 17.91 2.04
C GLY A 332 -11.12 18.55 1.03
N HIS A 333 -10.18 17.78 0.46
CA HIS A 333 -9.20 18.25 -0.54
C HIS A 333 -9.82 18.29 -1.94
N PHE A 334 -10.91 19.05 -2.09
CA PHE A 334 -11.72 19.06 -3.30
C PHE A 334 -10.98 19.61 -4.52
N ASN A 335 -10.03 20.53 -4.35
CA ASN A 335 -9.24 21.05 -5.47
C ASN A 335 -8.28 20.00 -6.03
N GLU A 336 -7.63 19.23 -5.16
CA GLU A 336 -6.78 18.10 -5.53
C GLU A 336 -7.63 17.05 -6.25
N GLY A 337 -8.82 16.73 -5.72
CA GLY A 337 -9.75 15.80 -6.37
C GLY A 337 -10.28 16.26 -7.74
N LEU A 338 -10.59 17.56 -7.87
CA LEU A 338 -11.08 18.15 -9.13
C LEU A 338 -10.05 18.07 -10.25
N SER A 339 -8.75 17.93 -9.97
CA SER A 339 -7.72 17.73 -11.01
C SER A 339 -8.11 16.58 -11.95
N TYR A 340 -8.60 15.46 -11.42
CA TYR A 340 -8.99 14.32 -12.24
C TYR A 340 -10.34 14.51 -12.96
N LEU A 341 -11.32 15.11 -12.30
CA LEU A 341 -12.63 15.34 -12.91
C LEU A 341 -12.57 16.42 -14.00
N ASP A 342 -11.72 17.44 -13.83
CA ASP A 342 -11.36 18.44 -14.85
C ASP A 342 -10.70 17.77 -16.05
N PHE A 343 -9.70 16.91 -15.81
CA PHE A 343 -9.04 16.17 -16.87
C PHE A 343 -9.97 15.30 -17.73
N LEU A 344 -10.89 14.58 -17.08
CA LEU A 344 -11.92 13.79 -17.77
C LEU A 344 -12.87 14.69 -18.56
N TRP A 345 -13.36 15.77 -17.94
CA TRP A 345 -14.28 16.72 -18.55
C TRP A 345 -13.70 17.40 -19.79
N ASP A 346 -12.44 17.80 -19.75
CA ASP A 346 -11.75 18.46 -20.87
C ASP A 346 -11.60 17.54 -22.09
N ARG A 347 -11.71 16.22 -21.88
CA ARG A 347 -11.69 15.18 -22.93
C ARG A 347 -13.06 14.63 -23.27
N LYS A 348 -14.13 15.23 -22.75
CA LYS A 348 -15.50 14.75 -22.95
C LYS A 348 -15.83 14.50 -24.43
N GLN A 349 -15.47 15.42 -25.33
CA GLN A 349 -15.73 15.26 -26.77
C GLN A 349 -15.03 14.02 -27.34
N LEU A 350 -13.76 13.80 -26.99
CA LEU A 350 -13.02 12.61 -27.42
C LEU A 350 -13.71 11.32 -26.95
N PHE A 351 -14.27 11.32 -25.74
CA PHE A 351 -14.98 10.17 -25.18
C PHE A 351 -16.36 9.95 -25.80
N GLU A 352 -17.01 11.01 -26.30
CA GLU A 352 -18.23 10.90 -27.12
C GLU A 352 -17.91 10.28 -28.49
N GLU A 353 -16.81 10.71 -29.10
CA GLU A 353 -16.32 10.14 -30.36
C GLU A 353 -15.89 8.67 -30.18
N PHE A 354 -15.21 8.34 -29.09
CA PHE A 354 -14.84 6.96 -28.77
C PHE A 354 -16.06 6.06 -28.55
N ALA A 355 -17.08 6.53 -27.82
CA ALA A 355 -18.32 5.77 -27.64
C ALA A 355 -19.02 5.47 -28.99
N ARG A 356 -19.11 6.47 -29.85
CA ARG A 356 -19.67 6.31 -31.20
C ARG A 356 -18.86 5.34 -32.04
N ASP A 357 -17.54 5.51 -32.09
CA ASP A 357 -16.70 4.81 -33.06
C ASP A 357 -16.31 3.39 -32.60
N PHE A 358 -16.10 3.17 -31.30
CA PHE A 358 -15.69 1.86 -30.75
C PHE A 358 -16.87 1.03 -30.25
N TYR A 359 -17.79 1.64 -29.48
CA TYR A 359 -18.95 0.94 -28.91
C TYR A 359 -20.18 0.97 -29.81
N GLY A 360 -20.26 1.91 -30.76
CA GLY A 360 -21.41 2.04 -31.66
C GLY A 360 -22.64 2.65 -30.98
N THR A 361 -22.45 3.45 -29.92
CA THR A 361 -23.52 4.02 -29.10
C THR A 361 -23.43 5.55 -29.03
N GLY A 362 -24.55 6.20 -28.69
CA GLY A 362 -24.52 7.60 -28.25
C GLY A 362 -24.01 7.74 -26.82
N GLY A 363 -23.91 8.97 -26.33
CA GLY A 363 -23.34 9.25 -25.01
C GLY A 363 -21.82 9.31 -25.04
N LEU A 364 -21.17 8.93 -23.94
CA LEU A 364 -19.70 8.96 -23.81
C LEU A 364 -19.17 7.75 -23.04
N ALA A 365 -17.92 7.37 -23.33
CA ALA A 365 -17.17 6.40 -22.56
C ALA A 365 -15.67 6.71 -22.61
N CYS A 366 -15.00 6.63 -21.46
CA CYS A 366 -13.54 6.70 -21.41
C CYS A 366 -12.95 5.28 -21.56
N PRO A 367 -11.81 5.12 -22.26
CA PRO A 367 -11.11 3.83 -22.29
C PRO A 367 -10.71 3.35 -20.89
N GLY A 368 -10.68 2.03 -20.70
CA GLY A 368 -10.20 1.40 -19.47
C GLY A 368 -8.72 1.68 -19.19
N VAL A 369 -7.92 1.81 -20.26
CA VAL A 369 -6.54 2.28 -20.20
C VAL A 369 -6.31 3.39 -21.20
N MET A 370 -5.89 4.56 -20.73
CA MET A 370 -5.71 5.74 -21.58
C MET A 370 -4.44 6.54 -21.28
N SER A 371 -3.96 7.26 -22.29
CA SER A 371 -2.81 8.17 -22.18
C SER A 371 -3.22 9.53 -21.60
N LEU A 372 -2.27 10.46 -21.50
CA LEU A 372 -2.56 11.85 -21.19
C LEU A 372 -3.50 12.47 -22.23
N ALA A 373 -3.37 12.17 -23.53
CA ALA A 373 -4.29 12.65 -24.55
C ALA A 373 -5.70 12.03 -24.46
N GLY A 374 -5.87 10.93 -23.72
CA GLY A 374 -7.15 10.22 -23.58
C GLY A 374 -7.41 9.13 -24.63
N GLN A 375 -6.44 8.85 -25.51
CA GLN A 375 -6.55 7.76 -26.50
C GLN A 375 -6.47 6.38 -25.82
N PRO A 376 -7.17 5.35 -26.33
CA PRO A 376 -7.09 3.99 -25.80
C PRO A 376 -5.73 3.35 -26.11
N LEU A 377 -5.06 2.81 -25.09
CA LEU A 377 -3.76 2.15 -25.26
C LEU A 377 -3.86 0.70 -25.75
N GLY A 378 -5.00 0.05 -25.56
CA GLY A 378 -5.16 -1.39 -25.80
C GLY A 378 -4.74 -2.24 -24.61
N GLY A 379 -4.24 -3.45 -24.86
CA GLY A 379 -3.94 -4.46 -23.85
C GLY A 379 -5.07 -5.48 -23.76
N TRP A 380 -5.15 -6.21 -22.63
CA TRP A 380 -6.20 -7.23 -22.49
C TRP A 380 -7.57 -6.57 -22.46
N GLY A 381 -8.30 -6.67 -23.58
CA GLY A 381 -9.55 -5.92 -23.75
C GLY A 381 -10.67 -6.31 -22.78
N GLN A 382 -10.54 -7.42 -22.06
CA GLN A 382 -11.39 -7.78 -20.93
C GLN A 382 -11.41 -6.67 -19.87
N TYR A 383 -10.25 -6.11 -19.54
CA TYR A 383 -10.20 -4.92 -18.67
C TYR A 383 -10.05 -3.66 -19.51
N SER A 384 -9.07 -3.57 -20.42
CA SER A 384 -8.68 -2.27 -21.01
C SER A 384 -9.76 -1.64 -21.90
N MET A 385 -10.67 -2.46 -22.44
CA MET A 385 -11.75 -2.05 -23.33
C MET A 385 -13.15 -2.26 -22.74
N SER A 386 -13.26 -2.63 -21.45
CA SER A 386 -14.57 -2.83 -20.82
C SER A 386 -15.36 -1.52 -20.71
N PRO A 387 -16.64 -1.49 -21.11
CA PRO A 387 -17.44 -0.27 -21.09
C PRO A 387 -17.78 0.19 -19.66
N THR A 388 -17.89 -0.73 -18.70
CA THR A 388 -18.40 -0.45 -17.35
C THR A 388 -17.42 0.32 -16.48
N MET A 389 -16.15 0.46 -16.87
CA MET A 389 -15.17 1.30 -16.17
C MET A 389 -15.56 2.78 -16.15
N SER A 390 -16.23 3.23 -17.21
CA SER A 390 -16.79 4.59 -17.28
C SER A 390 -17.84 4.84 -16.20
N ALA A 391 -18.56 3.80 -15.74
CA ALA A 391 -19.53 3.88 -14.66
C ALA A 391 -18.85 4.22 -13.32
N TRP A 392 -17.68 3.65 -13.04
CA TRP A 392 -16.94 3.98 -11.82
C TRP A 392 -16.36 5.41 -11.89
N SER A 393 -15.89 5.86 -13.06
CA SER A 393 -15.51 7.26 -13.25
C SER A 393 -16.69 8.21 -13.05
N ALA A 394 -17.90 7.87 -13.55
CA ALA A 394 -19.13 8.63 -13.29
C ALA A 394 -19.51 8.64 -11.80
N HIS A 395 -19.24 7.55 -11.06
CA HIS A 395 -19.44 7.51 -9.61
C HIS A 395 -18.59 8.55 -8.87
N LEU A 396 -17.38 8.87 -9.34
CA LEU A 396 -16.57 9.95 -8.75
C LEU A 396 -17.17 11.34 -8.96
N PHE A 397 -17.80 11.59 -10.12
CA PHE A 397 -18.57 12.83 -10.34
C PHE A 397 -19.77 12.91 -9.40
N TYR A 398 -20.51 11.81 -9.24
CA TYR A 398 -21.61 11.71 -8.30
C TYR A 398 -21.15 11.98 -6.86
N LEU A 399 -20.09 11.30 -6.39
CA LEU A 399 -19.56 11.49 -5.04
C LEU A 399 -19.03 12.91 -4.83
N HIS A 400 -18.39 13.53 -5.82
CA HIS A 400 -17.97 14.92 -5.71
C HIS A 400 -19.15 15.85 -5.44
N TRP A 401 -20.24 15.67 -6.19
CA TRP A 401 -21.49 16.39 -5.92
C TRP A 401 -22.02 16.06 -4.52
N ARG A 402 -22.14 14.78 -4.12
CA ARG A 402 -22.69 14.40 -2.82
C ARG A 402 -21.92 14.99 -1.63
N TYR A 403 -20.60 15.08 -1.71
CA TYR A 403 -19.75 15.61 -0.63
C TYR A 403 -19.63 17.14 -0.61
N THR A 404 -19.98 17.82 -1.71
CA THR A 404 -19.94 19.29 -1.80
C THR A 404 -21.32 19.93 -1.77
N MET A 405 -22.33 19.18 -2.23
CA MET A 405 -23.67 19.64 -2.61
C MET A 405 -23.62 20.90 -3.49
N ASP A 406 -22.66 20.97 -4.42
CA ASP A 406 -22.54 22.06 -5.39
C ASP A 406 -23.55 21.87 -6.54
N ASP A 407 -24.63 22.66 -6.51
CA ASP A 407 -25.69 22.66 -7.53
C ASP A 407 -25.18 23.01 -8.93
N ALA A 408 -24.18 23.90 -9.02
CA ALA A 408 -23.61 24.27 -10.31
C ALA A 408 -22.78 23.11 -10.88
N PHE A 409 -22.02 22.40 -10.04
CA PHE A 409 -21.31 21.20 -10.43
C PHE A 409 -22.28 20.08 -10.85
N LEU A 410 -23.36 19.85 -10.09
CA LEU A 410 -24.41 18.89 -10.45
C LEU A 410 -24.97 19.17 -11.84
N LYS A 411 -25.48 20.39 -12.04
CA LYS A 411 -26.21 20.77 -13.26
C LYS A 411 -25.30 20.83 -14.49
N LYS A 412 -24.09 21.37 -14.34
CA LYS A 412 -23.21 21.64 -15.48
C LYS A 412 -22.23 20.50 -15.78
N ARG A 413 -21.94 19.63 -14.80
CA ARG A 413 -20.86 18.64 -14.94
C ARG A 413 -21.27 17.23 -14.51
N ALA A 414 -21.63 17.02 -13.24
CA ALA A 414 -21.87 15.68 -12.72
C ALA A 414 -23.00 14.95 -13.45
N TYR A 415 -24.17 15.60 -13.59
CA TYR A 415 -25.30 14.98 -14.29
C TYR A 415 -25.03 14.83 -15.80
N PRO A 416 -24.59 15.86 -16.56
CA PRO A 416 -24.30 15.69 -17.98
C PRO A 416 -23.25 14.61 -18.29
N TRP A 417 -22.18 14.52 -17.50
CA TRP A 417 -21.15 13.49 -17.65
C TRP A 417 -21.74 12.10 -17.40
N SER A 418 -22.34 11.89 -16.23
CA SER A 418 -22.87 10.60 -15.82
C SER A 418 -24.01 10.14 -16.72
N ALA A 419 -24.86 11.06 -17.19
CA ALA A 419 -25.95 10.74 -18.11
C ALA A 419 -25.40 10.31 -19.47
N GLY A 420 -24.34 10.96 -19.96
CA GLY A 420 -23.63 10.52 -21.16
C GLY A 420 -23.09 9.08 -21.04
N VAL A 421 -22.51 8.73 -19.89
CA VAL A 421 -22.10 7.35 -19.61
C VAL A 421 -23.32 6.42 -19.57
N GLY A 422 -24.40 6.83 -18.91
CA GLY A 422 -25.65 6.08 -18.82
C GLY A 422 -26.27 5.76 -20.18
N GLU A 423 -26.29 6.73 -21.11
CA GLU A 423 -26.77 6.52 -22.48
C GLU A 423 -25.89 5.54 -23.25
N CYS A 424 -24.56 5.63 -23.10
CA CYS A 424 -23.64 4.68 -23.72
C CYS A 424 -23.88 3.25 -23.21
N MET A 425 -24.00 3.08 -21.89
CA MET A 425 -24.28 1.77 -21.28
C MET A 425 -25.63 1.21 -21.70
N LEU A 426 -26.70 2.02 -21.69
CA LEU A 426 -28.02 1.59 -22.15
C LEU A 426 -28.05 1.21 -23.63
N GLY A 427 -27.29 1.91 -24.48
CA GLY A 427 -27.17 1.57 -25.90
C GLY A 427 -26.55 0.18 -26.15
N LEU A 428 -25.61 -0.21 -25.29
CA LEU A 428 -24.92 -1.50 -25.34
C LEU A 428 -25.78 -2.65 -24.80
N LEU A 429 -26.56 -2.40 -23.74
CA LEU A 429 -27.38 -3.42 -23.08
C LEU A 429 -28.53 -3.89 -23.98
N LYS A 430 -28.78 -5.20 -23.98
CA LYS A 430 -29.94 -5.83 -24.66
C LYS A 430 -30.64 -6.78 -23.69
N PRO A 431 -31.98 -6.86 -23.72
CA PRO A 431 -32.69 -7.85 -22.91
C PRO A 431 -32.35 -9.27 -23.38
N ASP A 432 -32.16 -10.18 -22.42
CA ASP A 432 -32.14 -11.62 -22.66
C ASP A 432 -33.57 -12.18 -22.80
N GLU A 433 -33.71 -13.50 -22.86
CA GLU A 433 -35.00 -14.20 -22.96
C GLU A 433 -35.95 -13.96 -21.77
N ASN A 434 -35.41 -13.55 -20.62
CA ASN A 434 -36.17 -13.23 -19.41
C ASN A 434 -36.38 -11.72 -19.23
N GLY A 435 -35.95 -10.90 -20.20
CA GLY A 435 -36.04 -9.44 -20.15
C GLY A 435 -34.96 -8.76 -19.31
N VAL A 436 -33.94 -9.49 -18.85
CA VAL A 436 -32.80 -8.96 -18.08
C VAL A 436 -31.78 -8.33 -19.03
N LEU A 437 -31.31 -7.13 -18.71
CA LEU A 437 -30.34 -6.40 -19.53
C LEU A 437 -28.93 -7.02 -19.42
N VAL A 438 -28.41 -7.52 -20.54
CA VAL A 438 -27.07 -8.12 -20.66
C VAL A 438 -26.17 -7.35 -21.62
N LEU A 439 -24.87 -7.32 -21.32
CA LEU A 439 -23.83 -6.78 -22.17
C LEU A 439 -23.47 -7.79 -23.28
N PRO A 440 -23.03 -7.31 -24.46
CA PRO A 440 -22.57 -8.20 -25.54
C PRO A 440 -21.29 -8.97 -25.19
N LEU A 441 -20.44 -8.38 -24.35
CA LEU A 441 -19.28 -9.00 -23.69
C LEU A 441 -19.24 -8.49 -22.25
N SER A 442 -18.97 -9.40 -21.32
CA SER A 442 -18.81 -9.09 -19.90
C SER A 442 -17.58 -9.81 -19.37
N SER A 443 -16.90 -9.22 -18.40
CA SER A 443 -15.77 -9.85 -17.73
C SER A 443 -15.64 -9.33 -16.30
N SER A 444 -14.76 -9.97 -15.53
CA SER A 444 -14.31 -9.47 -14.23
C SER A 444 -12.83 -9.13 -14.36
N PRO A 445 -12.39 -7.90 -14.04
CA PRO A 445 -11.03 -7.44 -14.29
C PRO A 445 -9.94 -8.46 -13.91
N GLU A 446 -9.13 -8.80 -14.92
CA GLU A 446 -7.97 -9.70 -14.86
C GLU A 446 -8.22 -11.16 -14.43
N PHE A 447 -9.44 -11.54 -14.05
CA PHE A 447 -9.79 -12.93 -13.79
C PHE A 447 -9.69 -13.77 -15.06
N PHE A 448 -9.01 -14.92 -14.95
CA PHE A 448 -8.70 -15.81 -16.08
C PHE A 448 -7.85 -15.17 -17.19
N ASN A 449 -7.16 -14.05 -16.90
CA ASN A 449 -6.29 -13.33 -17.83
C ASN A 449 -6.97 -13.07 -19.19
N ALA A 450 -6.22 -13.05 -20.29
CA ALA A 450 -6.78 -12.91 -21.65
C ALA A 450 -7.39 -14.21 -22.23
N SER A 451 -7.79 -15.18 -21.41
CA SER A 451 -8.34 -16.45 -21.90
C SER A 451 -9.79 -16.32 -22.40
N LYS A 452 -10.28 -17.32 -23.14
CA LYS A 452 -11.70 -17.38 -23.55
C LYS A 452 -12.65 -17.41 -22.34
N ARG A 453 -12.24 -18.01 -21.22
CA ARG A 453 -13.03 -18.11 -19.97
C ARG A 453 -13.24 -16.75 -19.31
N ALA A 454 -12.38 -15.76 -19.58
CA ALA A 454 -12.50 -14.41 -19.04
C ALA A 454 -13.73 -13.66 -19.55
N TRP A 455 -14.29 -14.07 -20.71
CA TRP A 455 -15.57 -13.56 -21.19
C TRP A 455 -16.72 -14.31 -20.51
N MET A 456 -17.24 -13.71 -19.45
CA MET A 456 -18.25 -14.27 -18.57
C MET A 456 -19.66 -14.11 -19.15
N LYS A 457 -20.55 -15.04 -18.80
CA LYS A 457 -21.98 -15.04 -19.17
C LYS A 457 -22.86 -15.35 -17.95
N PRO A 458 -23.99 -14.66 -17.75
CA PRO A 458 -24.37 -13.39 -18.38
C PRO A 458 -23.44 -12.28 -17.87
N ASN A 459 -23.95 -11.13 -17.42
CA ASN A 459 -23.08 -10.11 -16.83
C ASN A 459 -22.37 -10.64 -15.58
N SER A 460 -21.08 -10.34 -15.45
CA SER A 460 -20.32 -10.51 -14.22
C SER A 460 -20.92 -9.63 -13.10
N ASN A 461 -20.71 -10.03 -11.85
CA ASN A 461 -21.12 -9.21 -10.71
C ASN A 461 -20.40 -7.85 -10.70
N TYR A 462 -19.15 -7.77 -11.18
CA TYR A 462 -18.47 -6.50 -11.38
C TYR A 462 -19.26 -5.54 -12.29
N ASP A 463 -19.66 -6.01 -13.47
CA ASP A 463 -20.42 -5.21 -14.43
C ASP A 463 -21.80 -4.83 -13.88
N LEU A 464 -22.50 -5.78 -13.24
CA LEU A 464 -23.80 -5.52 -12.60
C LEU A 464 -23.72 -4.45 -11.52
N MET A 465 -22.69 -4.50 -10.67
CA MET A 465 -22.51 -3.56 -9.56
C MET A 465 -22.18 -2.15 -10.07
N CYS A 466 -21.26 -2.04 -11.04
CA CYS A 466 -20.93 -0.78 -11.71
C CYS A 466 -22.16 -0.15 -12.39
N LEU A 467 -22.91 -0.94 -13.16
CA LEU A 467 -24.09 -0.47 -13.89
C LEU A 467 -25.25 -0.08 -12.94
N LYS A 468 -25.51 -0.88 -11.90
CA LYS A 468 -26.53 -0.55 -10.90
C LYS A 468 -26.20 0.74 -10.18
N MET A 469 -24.96 0.91 -9.70
CA MET A 469 -24.58 2.14 -9.02
C MET A 469 -24.68 3.36 -9.95
N LEU A 470 -24.31 3.24 -11.22
CA LEU A 470 -24.46 4.30 -12.20
C LEU A 470 -25.92 4.73 -12.37
N PHE A 471 -26.82 3.78 -12.63
CA PHE A 471 -28.23 4.09 -12.87
C PHE A 471 -28.94 4.60 -11.61
N LEU A 472 -28.62 4.08 -10.42
CA LEU A 472 -29.15 4.60 -9.16
C LEU A 472 -28.62 6.01 -8.86
N SER A 473 -27.33 6.27 -9.09
CA SER A 473 -26.77 7.62 -8.97
C SER A 473 -27.45 8.61 -9.93
N LEU A 474 -27.73 8.16 -11.16
CA LEU A 474 -28.41 8.95 -12.17
C LEU A 474 -29.87 9.24 -11.82
N GLN A 475 -30.58 8.27 -11.26
CA GLN A 475 -31.91 8.47 -10.73
C GLN A 475 -31.89 9.61 -9.71
N GLU A 476 -31.02 9.52 -8.71
CA GLU A 476 -30.97 10.53 -7.64
C GLU A 476 -30.56 11.91 -8.13
N MET A 477 -29.56 12.01 -9.02
CA MET A 477 -29.18 13.28 -9.64
C MET A 477 -30.30 13.88 -10.50
N ALA A 478 -31.04 13.04 -11.24
CA ALA A 478 -32.17 13.49 -12.04
C ALA A 478 -33.32 13.99 -11.16
N GLU A 479 -33.65 13.28 -10.07
CA GLU A 479 -34.63 13.71 -9.06
C GLU A 479 -34.24 15.06 -8.46
N SER A 480 -32.98 15.22 -8.07
CA SER A 480 -32.42 16.48 -7.53
C SER A 480 -32.51 17.66 -8.50
N LEU A 481 -32.51 17.38 -9.81
CA LEU A 481 -32.68 18.36 -10.88
C LEU A 481 -34.13 18.52 -11.35
N ASN A 482 -35.09 17.87 -10.69
CA ASN A 482 -36.50 17.81 -11.09
C ASN A 482 -36.74 17.25 -12.50
N LYS A 483 -35.92 16.28 -12.92
CA LYS A 483 -35.99 15.57 -14.21
C LYS A 483 -36.69 14.22 -14.05
N THR A 484 -38.00 14.25 -13.78
CA THR A 484 -38.78 13.06 -13.39
C THR A 484 -38.77 11.94 -14.44
N ALA A 485 -38.87 12.27 -15.74
CA ALA A 485 -38.88 11.25 -16.79
C ALA A 485 -37.54 10.52 -16.90
N GLU A 486 -36.43 11.26 -16.80
CA GLU A 486 -35.09 10.69 -16.76
C GLU A 486 -34.87 9.86 -15.50
N ALA A 487 -35.30 10.34 -14.33
CA ALA A 487 -35.23 9.57 -13.09
C ALA A 487 -35.94 8.20 -13.22
N GLN A 488 -37.15 8.18 -13.79
CA GLN A 488 -37.89 6.94 -14.04
C GLN A 488 -37.18 6.02 -15.05
N LYS A 489 -36.60 6.59 -16.11
CA LYS A 489 -35.78 5.85 -17.08
C LYS A 489 -34.62 5.13 -16.40
N TRP A 490 -33.87 5.85 -15.56
CA TRP A 490 -32.69 5.30 -14.87
C TRP A 490 -33.08 4.27 -13.81
N ALA A 491 -34.15 4.52 -13.03
CA ALA A 491 -34.69 3.56 -12.08
C ALA A 491 -35.10 2.24 -12.77
N LYS A 492 -35.80 2.34 -13.90
CA LYS A 492 -36.20 1.18 -14.71
C LYS A 492 -34.98 0.40 -15.21
N ALA A 493 -33.94 1.09 -15.70
CA ALA A 493 -32.71 0.46 -16.14
C ALA A 493 -32.01 -0.32 -15.00
N ALA A 494 -31.92 0.27 -13.80
CA ALA A 494 -31.34 -0.38 -12.63
C ALA A 494 -32.11 -1.66 -12.22
N GLN A 495 -33.44 -1.63 -12.33
CA GLN A 495 -34.32 -2.76 -12.04
C GLN A 495 -34.15 -3.88 -13.08
N GLN A 496 -34.09 -3.54 -14.37
CA GLN A 496 -33.96 -4.51 -15.46
C GLN A 496 -32.59 -5.22 -15.52
N LEU A 497 -31.60 -4.81 -14.73
CA LEU A 497 -30.32 -5.53 -14.58
C LEU A 497 -30.44 -6.83 -13.75
N GLY A 498 -31.57 -7.07 -13.08
CA GLY A 498 -31.76 -8.27 -12.26
C GLY A 498 -31.02 -8.25 -10.92
N GLY A 499 -30.91 -9.40 -10.26
CA GLY A 499 -30.19 -9.58 -8.99
C GLY A 499 -28.70 -9.87 -9.19
N TYR A 500 -27.95 -9.91 -8.08
CA TYR A 500 -26.55 -10.36 -8.08
C TYR A 500 -26.46 -11.88 -8.11
N HIS A 501 -25.35 -12.41 -8.63
CA HIS A 501 -25.08 -13.84 -8.63
C HIS A 501 -24.50 -14.25 -7.28
N VAL A 502 -25.26 -15.08 -6.55
CA VAL A 502 -24.97 -15.50 -5.18
C VAL A 502 -25.21 -17.00 -5.09
N LEU A 503 -24.30 -17.74 -4.43
CA LEU A 503 -24.51 -19.16 -4.12
C LEU A 503 -25.59 -19.34 -3.05
N ASP A 504 -26.18 -20.53 -2.92
CA ASP A 504 -27.23 -20.80 -1.92
C ASP A 504 -26.80 -20.51 -0.47
N ASP A 505 -25.49 -20.61 -0.19
CA ASP A 505 -24.89 -20.30 1.10
C ASP A 505 -24.65 -18.81 1.35
N GLY A 506 -24.85 -17.94 0.35
CA GLY A 506 -24.71 -16.49 0.44
C GLY A 506 -23.44 -15.91 -0.19
N ARG A 507 -22.51 -16.73 -0.69
CA ARG A 507 -21.26 -16.19 -1.29
C ARG A 507 -21.49 -15.49 -2.63
N LEU A 508 -20.93 -14.29 -2.79
CA LEU A 508 -20.91 -13.59 -4.07
C LEU A 508 -20.02 -14.30 -5.10
N MET A 509 -20.54 -14.47 -6.30
CA MET A 509 -19.85 -15.12 -7.42
C MET A 509 -19.18 -14.10 -8.36
N LEU A 510 -18.33 -14.54 -9.28
CA LEU A 510 -17.84 -13.70 -10.38
C LEU A 510 -18.94 -13.48 -11.42
N SER A 511 -19.70 -14.53 -11.75
CA SER A 511 -20.90 -14.51 -12.60
C SER A 511 -21.78 -15.71 -12.23
N ALA A 512 -22.98 -15.84 -12.83
CA ALA A 512 -23.88 -16.98 -12.59
C ALA A 512 -23.21 -18.36 -12.74
N ASN A 513 -22.18 -18.46 -13.59
CA ASN A 513 -21.52 -19.73 -13.91
C ASN A 513 -20.11 -19.85 -13.32
N GLU A 514 -19.62 -18.83 -12.62
CA GLU A 514 -18.23 -18.73 -12.18
C GLU A 514 -18.19 -18.32 -10.70
N PRO A 515 -18.10 -19.29 -9.76
CA PRO A 515 -17.78 -19.00 -8.35
C PRO A 515 -16.41 -18.33 -8.21
N PHE A 516 -16.13 -17.74 -7.04
CA PHE A 516 -14.79 -17.23 -6.73
C PHE A 516 -13.78 -18.40 -6.62
N PRO A 517 -12.82 -18.53 -7.55
CA PRO A 517 -12.09 -19.79 -7.71
C PRO A 517 -10.94 -19.94 -6.70
N SER A 518 -10.19 -18.85 -6.47
CA SER A 518 -8.96 -18.83 -5.69
C SER A 518 -8.56 -17.40 -5.35
N SER A 519 -7.56 -17.25 -4.48
CA SER A 519 -6.91 -15.97 -4.21
C SER A 519 -6.60 -15.21 -5.50
N HIS A 520 -6.92 -13.93 -5.54
CA HIS A 520 -6.69 -13.04 -6.67
C HIS A 520 -6.50 -11.60 -6.18
N ARG A 521 -5.71 -10.80 -6.90
CA ARG A 521 -5.41 -9.41 -6.52
C ARG A 521 -6.60 -8.45 -6.63
N HIS A 522 -7.55 -8.76 -7.52
CA HIS A 522 -8.79 -8.00 -7.70
C HIS A 522 -9.91 -8.52 -6.82
N MET A 523 -10.68 -7.58 -6.25
CA MET A 523 -11.89 -7.80 -5.44
C MET A 523 -13.14 -7.28 -6.17
N SER A 524 -13.13 -7.33 -7.50
CA SER A 524 -14.16 -6.79 -8.39
C SER A 524 -15.56 -7.37 -8.15
N HIS A 525 -15.66 -8.63 -7.71
CA HIS A 525 -16.93 -9.32 -7.43
C HIS A 525 -17.61 -8.88 -6.12
N VAL A 526 -16.94 -8.09 -5.28
CA VAL A 526 -17.47 -7.62 -3.98
C VAL A 526 -17.64 -6.11 -3.93
N MET A 527 -17.59 -5.42 -5.07
CA MET A 527 -17.72 -3.96 -5.15
C MET A 527 -19.07 -3.42 -4.67
N ALA A 528 -20.09 -4.27 -4.57
CA ALA A 528 -21.35 -3.95 -3.92
C ALA A 528 -21.16 -3.55 -2.44
N LEU A 529 -20.13 -4.05 -1.77
CA LEU A 529 -19.81 -3.67 -0.40
C LEU A 529 -19.11 -2.31 -0.37
N HIS A 530 -17.96 -2.21 -1.06
CA HIS A 530 -17.20 -0.97 -1.22
C HIS A 530 -16.56 -0.92 -2.61
N PRO A 531 -16.70 0.19 -3.35
CA PRO A 531 -17.18 1.49 -2.89
C PRO A 531 -18.69 1.75 -3.00
N PHE A 532 -19.48 0.84 -3.58
CA PHE A 532 -20.84 1.21 -4.04
C PHE A 532 -21.94 1.14 -2.98
N ASN A 533 -21.78 0.41 -1.88
CA ASN A 533 -22.81 0.27 -0.82
C ASN A 533 -24.17 -0.20 -1.35
N LEU A 534 -24.16 -1.13 -2.30
CA LEU A 534 -25.35 -1.78 -2.84
C LEU A 534 -25.82 -2.95 -1.96
N ILE A 535 -24.90 -3.54 -1.19
CA ILE A 535 -25.16 -4.52 -0.12
C ILE A 535 -24.51 -3.95 1.14
N THR A 536 -25.27 -3.83 2.23
CA THR A 536 -24.81 -3.08 3.42
C THR A 536 -25.17 -3.75 4.73
N ALA A 537 -24.41 -3.45 5.79
CA ALA A 537 -24.69 -3.96 7.13
C ALA A 537 -26.04 -3.47 7.72
N ASP A 538 -26.60 -2.38 7.17
CA ASP A 538 -27.93 -1.87 7.52
C ASP A 538 -29.04 -2.37 6.54
N GLY A 539 -28.70 -3.24 5.58
CA GLY A 539 -29.62 -3.81 4.59
C GLY A 539 -30.48 -4.97 5.11
N GLY A 540 -30.22 -5.46 6.33
CA GLY A 540 -30.97 -6.52 6.98
C GLY A 540 -30.28 -7.88 6.95
N GLU A 541 -30.99 -8.92 7.37
CA GLU A 541 -30.42 -10.27 7.55
C GLU A 541 -29.91 -10.89 6.24
N GLY A 542 -30.59 -10.65 5.13
CA GLY A 542 -30.17 -11.16 3.81
C GLY A 542 -28.82 -10.60 3.37
N ASP A 543 -28.64 -9.28 3.47
CA ASP A 543 -27.37 -8.61 3.17
C ASP A 543 -26.26 -9.09 4.12
N ASN A 544 -26.56 -9.18 5.43
CA ASN A 544 -25.59 -9.65 6.42
C ASN A 544 -25.14 -11.09 6.15
N LYS A 545 -26.05 -11.99 5.76
CA LYS A 545 -25.68 -13.36 5.36
C LYS A 545 -24.72 -13.34 4.16
N ILE A 546 -24.98 -12.51 3.16
CA ILE A 546 -24.11 -12.39 1.97
C ILE A 546 -22.73 -11.83 2.35
N ILE A 547 -22.70 -10.79 3.18
CA ILE A 547 -21.47 -10.16 3.67
C ILE A 547 -20.60 -11.20 4.38
N GLU A 548 -21.13 -11.88 5.40
CA GLU A 548 -20.35 -12.81 6.20
C GLU A 548 -19.89 -14.02 5.39
N ALA A 549 -20.76 -14.60 4.55
CA ALA A 549 -20.40 -15.73 3.70
C ALA A 549 -19.27 -15.36 2.72
N THR A 550 -19.36 -14.17 2.10
CA THR A 550 -18.37 -13.70 1.13
C THR A 550 -17.04 -13.32 1.78
N VAL A 551 -17.07 -12.63 2.93
CA VAL A 551 -15.85 -12.31 3.70
C VAL A 551 -15.12 -13.58 4.09
N ASN A 552 -15.83 -14.57 4.62
CA ASN A 552 -15.24 -15.87 4.99
C ASN A 552 -14.63 -16.59 3.78
N ASP A 553 -15.28 -16.58 2.61
CA ASP A 553 -14.74 -17.21 1.39
C ASP A 553 -13.43 -16.55 0.95
N VAL A 554 -13.35 -15.22 0.96
CA VAL A 554 -12.13 -14.47 0.61
C VAL A 554 -11.01 -14.73 1.61
N GLU A 555 -11.30 -14.71 2.92
CA GLU A 555 -10.33 -15.04 3.97
C GLU A 555 -9.81 -16.48 3.83
N GLU A 556 -10.68 -17.46 3.52
CA GLU A 556 -10.31 -18.86 3.31
C GLU A 556 -9.40 -19.05 2.09
N LYS A 557 -9.68 -18.35 0.98
CA LYS A 557 -8.78 -18.37 -0.20
C LYS A 557 -7.43 -17.73 0.09
N GLY A 558 -7.37 -16.82 1.06
CA GLY A 558 -6.16 -16.16 1.56
C GLY A 558 -5.51 -15.20 0.57
N THR A 559 -4.34 -14.69 0.96
CA THR A 559 -3.70 -13.51 0.36
C THR A 559 -2.56 -13.81 -0.61
N ARG A 560 -2.28 -15.09 -0.92
CA ARG A 560 -1.07 -15.47 -1.68
C ARG A 560 -0.96 -14.79 -3.05
N ALA A 561 -2.07 -14.50 -3.71
CA ALA A 561 -2.11 -13.81 -5.01
C ALA A 561 -2.51 -12.33 -4.89
N TRP A 562 -2.42 -11.73 -3.71
CA TRP A 562 -2.71 -10.32 -3.47
C TRP A 562 -1.48 -9.46 -3.72
N THR A 563 -1.71 -8.21 -4.13
CA THR A 563 -0.68 -7.17 -4.18
C THR A 563 -0.97 -6.09 -3.13
N GLY A 564 -0.06 -5.14 -2.92
CA GLY A 564 -0.21 -4.14 -1.85
C GLY A 564 -1.58 -3.44 -1.80
N TYR A 565 -2.11 -2.98 -2.95
CA TYR A 565 -3.42 -2.35 -2.99
C TYR A 565 -4.58 -3.27 -2.53
N SER A 566 -4.44 -4.60 -2.69
CA SER A 566 -5.44 -5.57 -2.26
C SER A 566 -5.59 -5.55 -0.74
N PHE A 567 -4.49 -5.43 0.02
CA PHE A 567 -4.52 -5.35 1.48
C PHE A 567 -5.20 -4.07 1.96
N SER A 568 -4.88 -2.92 1.36
CA SER A 568 -5.54 -1.66 1.70
C SER A 568 -7.03 -1.66 1.31
N TRP A 569 -7.38 -2.25 0.16
CA TRP A 569 -8.78 -2.32 -0.29
C TRP A 569 -9.60 -3.25 0.59
N TRP A 570 -9.05 -4.39 0.97
CA TRP A 570 -9.72 -5.32 1.88
C TRP A 570 -9.90 -4.74 3.27
N SER A 571 -8.89 -4.02 3.80
CA SER A 571 -9.03 -3.26 5.05
C SER A 571 -10.21 -2.28 4.98
N CYS A 572 -10.32 -1.54 3.88
CA CYS A 572 -11.41 -0.60 3.63
C CYS A 572 -12.79 -1.29 3.54
N LEU A 573 -12.87 -2.43 2.84
CA LEU A 573 -14.06 -3.26 2.73
C LEU A 573 -14.52 -3.78 4.11
N LEU A 574 -13.60 -4.34 4.89
CA LEU A 574 -13.88 -4.86 6.24
C LEU A 574 -14.34 -3.74 7.18
N ALA A 575 -13.72 -2.56 7.12
CA ALA A 575 -14.18 -1.40 7.87
C ALA A 575 -15.61 -0.99 7.46
N ARG A 576 -15.91 -0.98 6.15
CA ARG A 576 -17.24 -0.66 5.61
C ARG A 576 -18.33 -1.58 6.17
N VAL A 577 -18.02 -2.86 6.39
CA VAL A 577 -18.98 -3.86 6.92
C VAL A 577 -18.88 -4.07 8.45
N GLY A 578 -18.07 -3.29 9.17
CA GLY A 578 -18.02 -3.31 10.64
C GLY A 578 -16.98 -4.27 11.25
N HIS A 579 -16.15 -4.93 10.45
CA HIS A 579 -15.10 -5.87 10.89
C HIS A 579 -13.83 -5.11 11.33
N ALA A 580 -13.92 -4.38 12.44
CA ALA A 580 -12.92 -3.40 12.88
C ALA A 580 -11.51 -3.98 13.10
N GLU A 581 -11.39 -5.09 13.83
CA GLU A 581 -10.09 -5.70 14.15
C GLU A 581 -9.42 -6.27 12.90
N ALA A 582 -10.19 -6.96 12.05
CA ALA A 582 -9.68 -7.47 10.78
C ALA A 582 -9.22 -6.33 9.86
N ALA A 583 -10.00 -5.25 9.78
CA ALA A 583 -9.64 -4.07 9.02
C ALA A 583 -8.29 -3.48 9.49
N LEU A 584 -8.06 -3.36 10.81
CA LEU A 584 -6.78 -2.90 11.34
C LEU A 584 -5.63 -3.85 11.00
N ARG A 585 -5.83 -5.16 11.14
CA ARG A 585 -4.84 -6.19 10.80
C ARG A 585 -4.32 -6.03 9.36
N TYR A 586 -5.22 -5.89 8.38
CA TYR A 586 -4.84 -5.74 6.98
C TYR A 586 -4.17 -4.39 6.67
N LEU A 587 -4.60 -3.31 7.34
CA LEU A 587 -3.93 -2.00 7.23
C LEU A 587 -2.51 -2.03 7.82
N ASP A 588 -2.33 -2.73 8.94
CA ASP A 588 -1.05 -2.93 9.59
C ASP A 588 -0.10 -3.77 8.70
N ILE A 589 -0.61 -4.84 8.07
CA ILE A 589 0.14 -5.62 7.07
C ILE A 589 0.54 -4.73 5.87
N TYR A 590 -0.40 -3.97 5.31
CA TYR A 590 -0.11 -3.07 4.18
C TYR A 590 1.02 -2.10 4.52
N THR A 591 0.90 -1.37 5.64
CA THR A 591 1.88 -0.36 6.04
C THR A 591 3.23 -0.93 6.46
N SER A 592 3.26 -2.19 6.87
CA SER A 592 4.49 -2.88 7.30
C SER A 592 5.21 -3.60 6.16
N ALA A 593 4.48 -4.18 5.20
CA ALA A 593 5.03 -5.07 4.18
C ALA A 593 5.01 -4.52 2.73
N PHE A 594 4.10 -3.60 2.42
CA PHE A 594 3.83 -3.12 1.06
C PHE A 594 4.08 -1.62 0.88
N VAL A 595 4.75 -0.99 1.86
CA VAL A 595 5.14 0.41 1.83
C VAL A 595 6.65 0.53 2.00
N THR A 596 7.30 1.29 1.13
CA THR A 596 8.73 1.58 1.20
C THR A 596 9.01 2.64 2.27
N ARG A 597 10.28 2.81 2.66
CA ARG A 597 10.64 3.73 3.77
C ARG A 597 10.23 5.20 3.54
N ASN A 598 10.11 5.61 2.27
CA ASN A 598 9.62 6.92 1.84
C ASN A 598 8.09 7.00 1.66
N GLY A 599 7.37 5.93 1.99
CA GLY A 599 5.91 5.89 2.00
C GLY A 599 5.24 5.41 0.73
N PHE A 600 5.96 5.11 -0.35
CA PHE A 600 5.32 4.63 -1.57
C PHE A 600 4.79 3.20 -1.41
N HIS A 601 3.57 2.99 -1.88
CA HIS A 601 3.01 1.66 -2.08
C HIS A 601 3.80 0.91 -3.16
N VAL A 602 4.13 -0.35 -2.90
CA VAL A 602 4.69 -1.27 -3.89
C VAL A 602 3.87 -2.54 -3.95
N ASN A 603 3.76 -3.12 -5.15
CA ASN A 603 2.86 -4.24 -5.36
C ASN A 603 3.24 -5.51 -4.60
N GLY A 604 4.54 -5.79 -4.45
CA GLY A 604 5.03 -7.00 -3.78
C GLY A 604 5.34 -6.80 -2.29
N ASP A 605 5.31 -7.91 -1.56
CA ASP A 605 5.75 -8.02 -0.17
C ASP A 605 7.28 -7.78 -0.09
N GLN A 606 7.67 -6.62 0.44
CA GLN A 606 9.08 -6.23 0.57
C GLN A 606 9.78 -6.90 1.75
N THR A 607 9.00 -7.44 2.67
CA THR A 607 9.49 -8.11 3.88
C THR A 607 9.73 -9.59 3.67
N LYS A 608 9.08 -10.16 2.63
CA LYS A 608 9.08 -11.60 2.33
C LYS A 608 8.57 -12.42 3.52
N SER A 609 7.68 -11.84 4.32
CA SER A 609 7.07 -12.49 5.49
C SER A 609 6.00 -13.51 5.07
N GLY A 610 5.67 -13.60 3.79
CA GLY A 610 4.78 -14.63 3.24
C GLY A 610 3.33 -14.17 3.09
N TYR A 611 3.08 -12.86 3.22
CA TYR A 611 1.75 -12.29 3.00
C TYR A 611 1.33 -12.36 1.53
N SER A 612 2.29 -12.34 0.60
CA SER A 612 2.06 -12.49 -0.83
C SER A 612 3.17 -13.31 -1.49
N ASN A 613 2.83 -14.01 -2.58
CA ASN A 613 3.82 -14.62 -3.46
C ASN A 613 4.55 -13.58 -4.33
N PHE A 614 3.98 -12.39 -4.47
CA PHE A 614 4.59 -11.30 -5.21
C PHE A 614 5.59 -10.57 -4.32
N THR A 615 6.84 -10.48 -4.79
CA THR A 615 7.95 -9.78 -4.08
C THR A 615 8.62 -8.70 -4.95
N TYR A 616 8.02 -8.40 -6.11
CA TYR A 616 8.51 -7.38 -7.04
C TYR A 616 8.18 -5.96 -6.52
N ARG A 617 8.94 -4.94 -6.95
CA ARG A 617 8.94 -3.58 -6.34
C ARG A 617 8.47 -2.40 -7.22
N PRO A 618 7.74 -2.54 -8.33
CA PRO A 618 7.17 -1.36 -8.97
C PRO A 618 6.20 -0.71 -7.98
N PHE A 619 6.31 0.61 -7.85
CA PHE A 619 5.36 1.38 -7.08
C PHE A 619 4.29 1.97 -7.99
N THR A 620 3.10 2.06 -7.42
CA THR A 620 1.90 2.70 -7.96
C THR A 620 1.19 3.34 -6.77
N LEU A 621 0.44 4.42 -6.95
CA LEU A 621 -0.03 5.20 -5.80
C LEU A 621 -1.42 4.78 -5.29
N GLU A 622 -2.18 3.94 -5.98
CA GLU A 622 -3.56 3.64 -5.59
C GLU A 622 -3.69 3.02 -4.19
N GLY A 623 -2.76 2.13 -3.81
CA GLY A 623 -2.76 1.50 -2.49
C GLY A 623 -2.54 2.52 -1.36
N ASN A 624 -1.79 3.60 -1.63
CA ASN A 624 -1.61 4.69 -0.68
C ASN A 624 -2.95 5.35 -0.33
N PHE A 625 -3.69 5.77 -1.36
CA PHE A 625 -4.95 6.49 -1.19
C PHE A 625 -6.07 5.58 -0.67
N MET A 626 -6.07 4.30 -1.04
CA MET A 626 -6.97 3.32 -0.44
C MET A 626 -6.68 3.08 1.05
N ALA A 627 -5.40 3.10 1.47
CA ALA A 627 -5.05 3.02 2.89
C ALA A 627 -5.50 4.27 3.68
N GLN A 628 -5.45 5.46 3.06
CA GLN A 628 -6.06 6.66 3.64
C GLN A 628 -7.58 6.48 3.80
N GLN A 629 -8.25 5.94 2.79
CA GLN A 629 -9.69 5.66 2.85
C GLN A 629 -10.03 4.61 3.92
N ALA A 630 -9.23 3.58 4.12
CA ALA A 630 -9.47 2.59 5.19
C ALA A 630 -9.48 3.24 6.59
N VAL A 631 -8.58 4.20 6.86
CA VAL A 631 -8.61 4.99 8.11
C VAL A 631 -9.90 5.80 8.20
N HIS A 632 -10.32 6.42 7.10
CA HIS A 632 -11.60 7.14 7.03
C HIS A 632 -12.77 6.22 7.35
N GLU A 633 -12.90 5.06 6.71
CA GLU A 633 -13.98 4.09 6.93
C GLU A 633 -14.07 3.54 8.35
N MET A 634 -12.94 3.38 9.05
CA MET A 634 -12.94 3.00 10.48
C MET A 634 -13.50 4.13 11.35
N MET A 635 -13.15 5.37 11.03
CA MET A 635 -13.47 6.56 11.84
C MET A 635 -14.85 7.15 11.55
N LEU A 636 -15.27 7.20 10.30
CA LEU A 636 -16.46 7.91 9.84
C LEU A 636 -16.97 7.31 8.54
N GLN A 637 -18.27 7.01 8.51
CA GLN A 637 -18.94 6.58 7.28
C GLN A 637 -20.17 7.43 7.04
N CYS A 638 -20.48 7.68 5.78
CA CYS A 638 -21.76 8.26 5.38
C CYS A 638 -22.17 7.69 4.03
N TRP A 639 -23.32 7.03 4.03
CA TRP A 639 -23.88 6.35 2.88
C TRP A 639 -25.35 6.01 3.16
N SER A 640 -26.13 5.84 2.09
CA SER A 640 -27.53 5.38 2.14
C SER A 640 -27.62 3.87 1.99
N SER A 641 -28.51 3.21 2.75
CA SER A 641 -28.87 1.79 2.54
C SER A 641 -29.89 1.60 1.43
N THR A 642 -30.39 2.68 0.82
CA THR A 642 -31.26 2.66 -0.36
C THR A 642 -30.70 3.58 -1.44
N PRO A 643 -29.57 3.22 -2.08
CA PRO A 643 -28.98 4.03 -3.15
C PRO A 643 -30.01 4.37 -4.24
N GLY A 644 -29.93 5.58 -4.79
CA GLY A 644 -30.89 6.11 -5.75
C GLY A 644 -32.11 6.81 -5.16
N LYS A 645 -32.25 6.83 -3.83
CA LYS A 645 -33.23 7.66 -3.12
C LYS A 645 -32.58 8.89 -2.51
N HIS A 646 -33.09 10.06 -2.87
CA HIS A 646 -32.64 11.34 -2.35
C HIS A 646 -32.83 11.50 -0.82
N ASP A 647 -31.90 12.19 -0.15
CA ASP A 647 -31.93 12.53 1.29
C ASP A 647 -32.10 11.34 2.23
N THR A 648 -31.40 10.23 1.96
CA THR A 648 -31.45 9.00 2.77
C THR A 648 -30.12 8.61 3.40
N GLU A 649 -29.07 9.41 3.22
CA GLU A 649 -27.77 9.17 3.82
C GLU A 649 -27.80 9.17 5.35
N VAL A 650 -26.97 8.32 5.96
CA VAL A 650 -26.82 8.18 7.41
C VAL A 650 -25.35 8.35 7.78
N ILE A 651 -25.07 9.25 8.73
CA ILE A 651 -23.74 9.47 9.29
C ILE A 651 -23.50 8.42 10.39
N ARG A 652 -22.40 7.68 10.30
CA ARG A 652 -21.97 6.69 11.30
C ARG A 652 -20.61 7.13 11.84
N ILE A 653 -20.56 7.43 13.14
CA ILE A 653 -19.36 7.97 13.80
C ILE A 653 -18.67 6.83 14.53
N PHE A 654 -17.38 6.62 14.26
CA PHE A 654 -16.59 5.50 14.75
C PHE A 654 -17.25 4.12 14.50
N PRO A 655 -17.73 3.82 13.28
CA PRO A 655 -18.50 2.61 13.01
C PRO A 655 -17.70 1.31 13.09
N ALA A 656 -16.39 1.36 12.81
CA ALA A 656 -15.53 0.18 12.78
C ALA A 656 -14.17 0.48 13.44
N MET A 657 -14.20 0.96 14.68
CA MET A 657 -12.99 1.33 15.41
C MET A 657 -12.36 0.12 16.13
N PRO A 658 -11.10 -0.23 15.83
CA PRO A 658 -10.40 -1.31 16.50
C PRO A 658 -10.10 -0.95 17.95
N TRP A 659 -10.00 -1.94 18.83
CA TRP A 659 -9.78 -1.80 20.27
C TRP A 659 -8.45 -1.11 20.60
N ARG A 660 -7.41 -1.34 19.78
CA ARG A 660 -6.11 -0.65 19.90
C ARG A 660 -6.23 0.86 19.69
N TRP A 661 -7.28 1.33 19.01
CA TRP A 661 -7.61 2.75 18.82
C TRP A 661 -8.63 3.23 19.86
N HIS A 662 -8.37 2.89 21.12
CA HIS A 662 -9.25 3.23 22.25
C HIS A 662 -9.41 4.75 22.43
N ASP A 663 -8.38 5.52 22.10
CA ASP A 663 -8.43 6.97 22.03
C ASP A 663 -8.18 7.42 20.58
N ALA A 664 -9.13 8.12 19.98
CA ALA A 664 -8.99 8.59 18.61
C ALA A 664 -9.80 9.87 18.42
N ALA A 665 -9.42 10.67 17.44
CA ALA A 665 -10.20 11.86 17.11
C ALA A 665 -10.07 12.19 15.64
N PHE A 666 -11.04 12.92 15.11
CA PHE A 666 -10.91 13.59 13.84
C PHE A 666 -11.58 14.95 13.87
N ARG A 667 -11.07 15.86 13.06
CA ARG A 667 -11.57 17.22 12.90
C ARG A 667 -11.91 17.48 11.44
N ASP A 668 -13.09 18.04 11.24
CA ASP A 668 -13.54 18.61 9.98
C ASP A 668 -13.51 17.66 8.78
N LEU A 669 -13.71 16.35 9.00
CA LEU A 669 -13.94 15.43 7.88
C LEU A 669 -15.27 15.76 7.19
N ARG A 670 -15.36 15.50 5.88
CA ARG A 670 -16.54 15.76 5.05
C ARG A 670 -17.33 14.48 4.83
N VAL A 671 -18.64 14.61 4.72
CA VAL A 671 -19.54 13.49 4.40
C VAL A 671 -20.57 13.93 3.36
N GLU A 672 -21.31 12.97 2.80
CA GLU A 672 -22.43 13.27 1.90
C GLU A 672 -23.42 14.26 2.54
N GLY A 673 -24.10 15.04 1.70
CA GLY A 673 -24.93 16.17 2.15
C GLY A 673 -24.13 17.46 2.39
N GLY A 674 -22.83 17.46 2.10
CA GLY A 674 -21.94 18.61 2.28
C GLY A 674 -21.59 18.88 3.75
N HIS A 675 -21.89 17.95 4.65
CA HIS A 675 -21.71 18.14 6.09
C HIS A 675 -20.24 18.00 6.48
N LYS A 676 -19.90 18.66 7.61
CA LYS A 676 -18.59 18.59 8.24
C LYS A 676 -18.72 17.97 9.62
N VAL A 677 -17.91 16.96 9.93
CA VAL A 677 -17.99 16.19 11.16
C VAL A 677 -16.66 16.23 11.91
N SER A 678 -16.74 16.42 13.21
CA SER A 678 -15.62 16.24 14.15
C SER A 678 -16.06 15.33 15.28
N ALA A 679 -15.17 14.48 15.79
CA ALA A 679 -15.50 13.58 16.89
C ALA A 679 -14.28 13.18 17.71
N VAL A 680 -14.53 12.85 18.98
CA VAL A 680 -13.53 12.37 19.93
C VAL A 680 -14.00 11.07 20.56
N ARG A 681 -13.16 10.05 20.50
CA ARG A 681 -13.29 8.76 21.16
C ARG A 681 -12.28 8.69 22.30
N GLN A 682 -12.74 8.24 23.46
CA GLN A 682 -11.92 8.02 24.64
C GLN A 682 -12.27 6.68 25.27
N ASN A 683 -11.28 5.91 25.70
CA ASN A 683 -11.47 4.64 26.40
C ASN A 683 -12.46 3.70 25.69
N ASN A 684 -12.31 3.54 24.38
CA ASN A 684 -13.19 2.73 23.54
C ASN A 684 -14.67 3.20 23.49
N ALA A 685 -14.94 4.48 23.73
CA ALA A 685 -16.28 5.04 23.65
C ALA A 685 -16.30 6.45 23.04
N THR A 686 -17.29 6.77 22.21
CA THR A 686 -17.49 8.13 21.70
C THR A 686 -17.76 9.07 22.88
N SER A 687 -16.97 10.12 23.03
CA SER A 687 -17.09 11.08 24.14
C SER A 687 -17.77 12.38 23.71
N TRP A 688 -17.53 12.79 22.47
CA TRP A 688 -18.10 14.00 21.87
C TRP A 688 -18.12 13.88 20.35
N PHE A 689 -19.08 14.53 19.70
CA PHE A 689 -19.01 14.86 18.28
C PHE A 689 -19.78 16.14 17.94
N ALA A 690 -19.45 16.71 16.79
CA ALA A 690 -20.18 17.81 16.17
C ALA A 690 -20.41 17.56 14.67
N VAL A 691 -21.59 17.92 14.17
CA VAL A 691 -21.96 17.94 12.75
C VAL A 691 -22.35 19.38 12.39
N THR A 692 -21.59 20.01 11.49
CA THR A 692 -21.99 21.27 10.84
C THR A 692 -22.76 20.96 9.57
N ALA A 693 -23.98 21.47 9.45
CA ALA A 693 -24.81 21.24 8.28
C ALA A 693 -24.30 21.97 7.02
N GLY A 694 -24.09 21.25 5.91
CA GLY A 694 -23.65 21.85 4.62
C GLY A 694 -24.79 22.46 3.80
N ARG A 695 -26.02 22.04 4.07
CA ARG A 695 -27.25 22.46 3.40
C ARG A 695 -28.43 22.38 4.38
N ASP A 696 -29.55 22.97 3.98
CA ASP A 696 -30.84 22.76 4.64
C ASP A 696 -31.31 21.33 4.34
N ALA A 697 -31.27 20.45 5.34
CA ALA A 697 -31.65 19.04 5.17
C ALA A 697 -31.96 18.37 6.51
N THR A 698 -32.55 17.19 6.43
CA THR A 698 -32.64 16.28 7.57
C THR A 698 -31.31 15.55 7.75
N VAL A 699 -30.66 15.76 8.89
CA VAL A 699 -29.44 15.04 9.27
C VAL A 699 -29.82 13.79 10.05
N ARG A 700 -29.20 12.65 9.69
CA ARG A 700 -29.38 11.36 10.36
C ARG A 700 -28.05 10.84 10.88
N ILE A 701 -28.01 10.50 12.16
CA ILE A 701 -26.83 9.93 12.83
C ILE A 701 -27.20 8.56 13.35
N ARG A 702 -26.44 7.53 12.98
CA ARG A 702 -26.64 6.16 13.47
C ARG A 702 -26.42 6.13 14.99
N ASP A 703 -27.32 5.45 15.70
CA ASP A 703 -27.16 5.16 17.12
C ASP A 703 -26.26 3.92 17.30
N ASN A 704 -24.95 4.10 17.14
CA ASN A 704 -23.93 3.07 17.36
C ASN A 704 -23.09 3.33 18.62
N PHE A 705 -23.70 3.94 19.65
CA PHE A 705 -23.00 4.42 20.85
C PHE A 705 -23.08 3.49 22.07
N GLY A 706 -23.43 2.21 21.87
CA GLY A 706 -23.45 1.21 22.93
C GLY A 706 -24.45 1.51 24.05
N ASN A 707 -25.68 1.88 23.68
CA ASN A 707 -26.77 2.29 24.59
C ASN A 707 -26.48 3.54 25.45
N ARG A 708 -25.38 4.26 25.20
CA ARG A 708 -25.09 5.52 25.91
C ARG A 708 -25.93 6.65 25.33
N THR A 709 -26.57 7.41 26.20
CA THR A 709 -27.43 8.53 25.82
C THR A 709 -26.61 9.80 25.57
N PRO A 710 -26.69 10.40 24.37
CA PRO A 710 -26.09 11.70 24.07
C PRO A 710 -26.84 12.85 24.76
N GLN A 711 -26.09 13.86 25.20
CA GLN A 711 -26.60 15.18 25.60
C GLN A 711 -26.43 16.13 24.42
N TRP A 712 -27.55 16.63 23.90
CA TRP A 712 -27.55 17.47 22.70
C TRP A 712 -27.53 18.96 23.05
N ASN A 713 -26.85 19.76 22.25
CA ASN A 713 -26.94 21.22 22.32
C ASN A 713 -28.26 21.77 21.73
N LEU A 714 -28.97 20.98 20.92
CA LEU A 714 -30.24 21.33 20.28
C LEU A 714 -31.38 20.43 20.81
N PRO A 715 -32.55 21.00 21.17
CA PRO A 715 -33.61 20.25 21.85
C PRO A 715 -34.45 19.33 20.95
N GLU A 716 -34.38 19.49 19.63
CA GLU A 716 -35.30 18.87 18.67
C GLU A 716 -34.84 17.51 18.11
N VAL A 717 -33.75 16.94 18.63
CA VAL A 717 -33.22 15.66 18.14
C VAL A 717 -34.16 14.52 18.53
N LYS A 718 -34.68 13.80 17.52
CA LYS A 718 -35.61 12.67 17.71
C LYS A 718 -34.93 11.35 17.39
N LYS A 719 -35.19 10.31 18.19
CA LYS A 719 -34.79 8.95 17.85
C LYS A 719 -35.83 8.33 16.90
N GLN A 720 -35.41 7.85 15.74
CA GLN A 720 -36.24 7.16 14.76
C GLN A 720 -35.57 5.83 14.39
N GLY A 721 -36.14 4.73 14.89
CA GLY A 721 -35.53 3.41 14.81
C GLY A 721 -34.12 3.43 15.39
N ASN A 722 -33.15 3.22 14.49
CA ASN A 722 -31.74 3.04 14.79
C ASN A 722 -30.89 4.31 14.62
N SER A 723 -31.53 5.47 14.43
CA SER A 723 -30.86 6.74 14.17
C SER A 723 -31.45 7.90 14.97
N TYR A 724 -30.63 8.91 15.25
CA TYR A 724 -31.05 10.23 15.67
C TYR A 724 -31.27 11.12 14.45
N VAL A 725 -32.35 11.88 14.44
CA VAL A 725 -32.82 12.64 13.28
C VAL A 725 -33.17 14.06 13.71
N LEU A 726 -32.71 15.04 12.94
CA LEU A 726 -32.99 16.47 13.14
C LEU A 726 -33.00 17.20 11.78
N ALA A 727 -33.97 18.08 11.57
CA ALA A 727 -33.90 19.04 10.47
C ALA A 727 -32.94 20.18 10.82
N MET A 728 -31.93 20.40 9.99
CA MET A 728 -30.90 21.41 10.23
C MET A 728 -30.84 22.43 9.10
N LYS A 729 -30.48 23.67 9.45
CA LYS A 729 -30.18 24.74 8.49
C LYS A 729 -28.70 24.76 8.14
N LYS A 730 -28.35 25.17 6.92
CA LYS A 730 -26.95 25.33 6.50
C LYS A 730 -26.17 26.18 7.52
N GLY A 731 -25.03 25.67 7.95
CA GLY A 731 -24.15 26.29 8.95
C GLY A 731 -24.54 26.00 10.41
N GLN A 732 -25.72 25.45 10.69
CA GLN A 732 -26.10 25.04 12.04
C GLN A 732 -25.21 23.88 12.51
N VAL A 733 -24.87 23.90 13.80
CA VAL A 733 -24.02 22.87 14.42
C VAL A 733 -24.82 22.06 15.44
N LEU A 734 -24.91 20.76 15.19
CA LEU A 734 -25.42 19.78 16.14
C LEU A 734 -24.23 19.18 16.89
N GLU A 735 -24.24 19.27 18.21
CA GLU A 735 -23.22 18.70 19.08
C GLU A 735 -23.84 17.68 20.05
N ALA A 736 -23.09 16.63 20.32
CA ALA A 736 -23.45 15.61 21.30
C ALA A 736 -22.29 15.37 22.26
N GLU A 737 -22.57 15.49 23.55
CA GLU A 737 -21.67 15.07 24.62
C GLU A 737 -22.16 13.76 25.25
N PHE A 738 -21.22 12.91 25.65
CA PHE A 738 -21.53 11.68 26.37
C PHE A 738 -20.81 11.67 27.71
N LYS A 739 -21.44 11.07 28.72
CA LYS A 739 -20.77 10.76 29.99
C LYS A 739 -19.50 9.94 29.71
N ARG A 740 -18.35 10.43 30.16
CA ARG A 740 -17.05 9.77 29.95
C ARG A 740 -17.00 8.41 30.65
N THR A 741 -16.34 7.46 30.00
CA THR A 741 -16.00 6.16 30.57
C THR A 741 -14.67 6.28 31.33
N SER A 742 -14.59 5.67 32.51
CA SER A 742 -13.38 5.72 33.36
C SER A 742 -12.32 4.69 32.97
N ASN A 743 -12.71 3.59 32.33
CA ASN A 743 -11.84 2.47 31.99
C ASN A 743 -11.98 2.09 30.52
N ILE A 744 -10.90 1.59 29.92
CA ILE A 744 -10.91 0.90 28.63
C ILE A 744 -11.66 -0.42 28.82
N SER A 745 -12.58 -0.75 27.91
CA SER A 745 -13.25 -2.05 27.90
C SER A 745 -12.24 -3.19 27.71
N SER A 746 -12.58 -4.40 28.15
CA SER A 746 -11.79 -5.60 27.84
C SER A 746 -11.57 -5.74 26.33
N ALA A 747 -10.40 -6.25 25.94
CA ALA A 747 -10.11 -6.55 24.54
C ALA A 747 -11.06 -7.65 24.03
N PRO A 748 -11.53 -7.57 22.78
CA PRO A 748 -12.29 -8.65 22.17
C PRO A 748 -11.38 -9.86 21.89
N VAL A 749 -12.00 -11.03 21.69
CA VAL A 749 -11.26 -12.29 21.47
C VAL A 749 -10.44 -12.25 20.18
N ASP A 750 -10.92 -11.52 19.18
CA ASP A 750 -10.32 -11.35 17.85
C ASP A 750 -9.51 -10.06 17.73
N VAL A 751 -9.10 -9.46 18.86
CA VAL A 751 -8.30 -8.22 18.89
C VAL A 751 -7.13 -8.30 17.91
N ALA A 752 -6.97 -7.25 17.11
CA ALA A 752 -5.91 -7.18 16.12
C ALA A 752 -4.56 -7.08 16.84
N GLU A 753 -3.76 -8.13 16.77
CA GLU A 753 -2.38 -8.07 17.20
C GLU A 753 -1.57 -7.13 16.29
N LYS A 754 -0.49 -6.57 16.85
CA LYS A 754 0.43 -5.76 16.07
C LYS A 754 1.18 -6.64 15.08
N VAL A 755 1.27 -6.22 13.84
CA VAL A 755 2.07 -6.93 12.84
C VAL A 755 3.55 -6.77 13.17
N ILE A 756 4.22 -7.90 13.40
CA ILE A 756 5.65 -7.94 13.66
C ILE A 756 6.35 -8.46 12.40
N ILE A 757 7.04 -7.56 11.70
CA ILE A 757 7.93 -7.93 10.61
C ILE A 757 9.25 -8.39 11.22
N LEU A 758 9.48 -9.69 11.18
CA LEU A 758 10.75 -10.28 11.58
C LEU A 758 11.80 -10.06 10.48
N SER A 759 13.06 -9.88 10.88
CA SER A 759 14.19 -9.92 9.95
C SER A 759 14.15 -11.21 9.12
N GLN A 760 14.61 -11.17 7.87
CA GLN A 760 14.82 -12.38 7.06
C GLN A 760 15.77 -13.39 7.73
N HIS A 761 16.59 -12.89 8.67
CA HIS A 761 17.52 -13.67 9.47
C HIS A 761 16.97 -14.06 10.85
N ALA A 762 15.74 -13.67 11.18
CA ALA A 762 15.15 -14.03 12.46
C ALA A 762 14.95 -15.54 12.56
N ILE A 763 15.07 -16.06 13.78
CA ILE A 763 14.77 -17.47 14.03
C ILE A 763 13.26 -17.66 13.92
N ARG A 764 12.85 -18.58 13.04
CA ARG A 764 11.43 -18.86 12.79
C ARG A 764 10.82 -19.57 13.99
N SER A 765 9.63 -19.18 14.42
CA SER A 765 8.93 -19.84 15.52
C SER A 765 8.27 -21.15 15.08
N THR A 766 8.06 -22.03 16.06
CA THR A 766 7.24 -23.24 15.93
C THR A 766 6.34 -23.36 17.16
N LYS A 767 5.13 -23.89 16.96
CA LYS A 767 4.21 -24.24 18.06
C LYS A 767 4.60 -25.56 18.76
N LEU A 768 5.75 -26.15 18.40
CA LEU A 768 6.23 -27.41 18.96
C LEU A 768 6.83 -27.22 20.37
N PRO A 769 6.79 -28.25 21.23
CA PRO A 769 7.57 -28.23 22.46
C PRO A 769 9.08 -28.21 22.15
N LEU A 770 9.88 -27.74 23.11
CA LEU A 770 11.33 -27.89 23.06
C LEU A 770 11.70 -29.26 23.64
N ARG A 771 12.54 -30.02 22.95
CA ARG A 771 13.03 -31.33 23.43
C ARG A 771 14.53 -31.34 23.63
N ILE A 772 14.95 -31.93 24.74
CA ILE A 772 16.35 -32.17 25.07
C ILE A 772 16.60 -33.67 24.94
N GLY A 773 17.40 -34.07 23.95
CA GLY A 773 17.72 -35.48 23.70
C GLY A 773 16.85 -36.21 22.67
N ALA A 774 15.91 -35.56 21.97
CA ALA A 774 15.10 -36.18 20.91
C ALA A 774 14.56 -35.14 19.91
N ASP A 775 14.10 -35.60 18.74
CA ASP A 775 13.45 -34.75 17.73
C ASP A 775 11.96 -34.47 18.04
N SER A 776 11.29 -33.65 17.21
CA SER A 776 9.87 -33.32 17.38
C SER A 776 8.88 -34.49 17.24
N GLN A 777 9.33 -35.66 16.81
CA GLN A 777 8.54 -36.92 16.77
C GLN A 777 8.95 -37.91 17.87
N GLY A 778 9.97 -37.59 18.67
CA GLY A 778 10.48 -38.43 19.76
C GLY A 778 11.49 -39.48 19.27
N GLY A 779 11.99 -39.31 18.05
CA GLY A 779 13.06 -40.08 17.40
C GLY A 779 14.44 -39.44 17.58
N SER A 780 15.43 -39.93 16.83
CA SER A 780 16.85 -39.48 16.86
C SER A 780 17.39 -39.25 18.27
N ARG A 781 17.14 -40.22 19.16
CA ARG A 781 17.36 -40.09 20.60
C ARG A 781 18.84 -40.06 20.95
N PHE A 782 19.20 -39.15 21.85
CA PHE A 782 20.53 -39.07 22.41
C PHE A 782 20.79 -40.21 23.39
N SER A 783 21.99 -40.80 23.29
CA SER A 783 22.55 -41.72 24.28
C SER A 783 23.84 -41.08 24.78
N GLY A 784 24.01 -40.98 26.10
CA GLY A 784 25.15 -40.28 26.70
C GLY A 784 24.74 -39.44 27.90
N GLU A 785 25.63 -38.58 28.37
CA GLU A 785 25.43 -37.76 29.56
C GLU A 785 25.28 -36.28 29.15
N MET A 786 24.33 -35.55 29.72
CA MET A 786 24.22 -34.09 29.58
C MET A 786 24.04 -33.39 30.93
N ALA A 787 24.65 -32.22 31.06
CA ALA A 787 24.53 -31.34 32.22
C ALA A 787 24.46 -29.88 31.78
N ARG A 788 23.92 -29.01 32.65
CA ARG A 788 23.90 -27.54 32.46
C ARG A 788 23.40 -27.10 31.08
N VAL A 789 22.25 -27.62 30.66
CA VAL A 789 21.65 -27.26 29.39
C VAL A 789 20.97 -25.90 29.53
N LEU A 790 21.30 -24.97 28.64
CA LEU A 790 20.76 -23.60 28.61
C LEU A 790 20.20 -23.28 27.22
N VAL A 791 19.04 -22.61 27.21
CA VAL A 791 18.51 -21.88 26.07
C VAL A 791 18.33 -20.44 26.51
N ILE A 792 18.94 -19.52 25.77
CA ILE A 792 18.98 -18.09 26.10
C ILE A 792 18.43 -17.32 24.91
N ASP A 793 17.48 -16.43 25.17
CA ASP A 793 16.94 -15.48 24.20
C ASP A 793 17.91 -14.28 24.09
N GLY A 794 18.93 -14.46 23.26
CA GLY A 794 20.01 -13.50 23.06
C GLY A 794 21.34 -14.12 22.63
N VAL A 795 22.26 -13.28 22.17
CA VAL A 795 23.58 -13.67 21.67
C VAL A 795 24.63 -13.43 22.75
N LEU A 796 25.21 -14.50 23.31
CA LEU A 796 26.33 -14.36 24.24
C LEU A 796 27.64 -14.03 23.52
N SER A 797 28.48 -13.21 24.17
CA SER A 797 29.84 -12.95 23.69
C SER A 797 30.73 -14.18 23.88
N LEU A 798 31.83 -14.26 23.10
CA LEU A 798 32.83 -15.32 23.23
C LEU A 798 33.35 -15.46 24.68
N GLU A 799 33.53 -14.34 25.39
CA GLU A 799 33.96 -14.35 26.78
C GLU A 799 32.96 -15.05 27.70
N LYS A 800 31.67 -14.75 27.56
CA LYS A 800 30.60 -15.40 28.35
C LYS A 800 30.49 -16.89 28.00
N ILE A 801 30.65 -17.26 26.73
CA ILE A 801 30.71 -18.67 26.32
C ILE A 801 31.91 -19.39 26.95
N ALA A 802 33.09 -18.77 26.98
CA ALA A 802 34.28 -19.32 27.62
C ALA A 802 34.12 -19.46 29.15
N GLN A 803 33.33 -18.59 29.79
CA GLN A 803 32.99 -18.72 31.20
C GLN A 803 32.10 -19.95 31.47
N LEU A 804 31.09 -20.18 30.62
CA LEU A 804 30.22 -21.37 30.72
C LEU A 804 30.97 -22.70 30.49
N ALA A 805 32.10 -22.64 29.77
CA ALA A 805 32.97 -23.78 29.49
C ALA A 805 33.93 -24.14 30.66
N LYS A 806 33.91 -23.42 31.79
CA LYS A 806 34.73 -23.76 32.96
C LYS A 806 34.02 -24.83 33.82
N PRO A 807 34.64 -25.99 34.11
CA PRO A 807 34.03 -27.06 34.92
C PRO A 807 33.59 -26.59 36.31
N ASP A 808 34.33 -25.66 36.91
CA ASP A 808 34.08 -25.14 38.26
C ASP A 808 33.13 -23.93 38.29
N ALA A 809 32.62 -23.49 37.13
CA ALA A 809 31.67 -22.38 37.09
C ALA A 809 30.44 -22.72 37.95
N SER A 810 30.07 -21.83 38.89
CA SER A 810 28.91 -22.05 39.75
C SER A 810 27.63 -21.97 38.92
N ASN A 811 26.70 -22.90 39.14
CA ASN A 811 25.43 -22.90 38.43
C ASN A 811 24.42 -21.83 38.88
N LYS A 812 24.82 -20.97 39.84
CA LYS A 812 24.00 -19.90 40.42
C LYS A 812 24.06 -18.56 39.67
N GLN A 813 24.82 -18.47 38.58
CA GLN A 813 24.96 -17.25 37.75
C GLN A 813 24.51 -17.52 36.31
N GLN A 814 23.21 -17.75 36.11
CA GLN A 814 22.64 -17.85 34.77
C GLN A 814 22.48 -16.45 34.16
N PRO A 815 22.72 -16.27 32.85
CA PRO A 815 22.45 -15.00 32.17
C PRO A 815 20.97 -14.58 32.32
N GLU A 816 20.70 -13.28 32.45
CA GLU A 816 19.33 -12.76 32.70
C GLU A 816 18.29 -13.17 31.64
N SER A 817 18.70 -13.35 30.38
CA SER A 817 17.83 -13.76 29.27
C SER A 817 17.66 -15.28 29.12
N THR A 818 17.98 -16.07 30.16
CA THR A 818 17.84 -17.52 30.12
C THR A 818 16.36 -17.90 30.15
N VAL A 819 15.89 -18.57 29.08
CA VAL A 819 14.50 -19.01 28.93
C VAL A 819 14.30 -20.48 29.29
N VAL A 820 15.36 -21.29 29.20
CA VAL A 820 15.41 -22.66 29.73
C VAL A 820 16.75 -22.87 30.40
N ALA A 821 16.72 -23.42 31.62
CA ALA A 821 17.90 -23.90 32.29
C ALA A 821 17.64 -25.26 32.91
N PHE A 822 18.58 -26.17 32.70
CA PHE A 822 18.51 -27.53 33.18
C PHE A 822 19.85 -27.94 33.82
N ASP A 823 19.79 -28.39 35.06
CA ASP A 823 20.88 -29.08 35.75
C ASP A 823 20.30 -30.13 36.71
N ALA A 824 21.09 -31.14 37.06
CA ALA A 824 20.64 -32.15 38.01
C ALA A 824 20.63 -31.58 39.44
N GLY A 825 19.47 -31.01 39.78
CA GLY A 825 19.18 -30.24 40.99
C GLY A 825 18.08 -29.17 40.81
N HIS A 826 17.78 -28.75 39.57
CA HIS A 826 16.69 -27.84 39.24
C HIS A 826 16.13 -28.18 37.84
N ILE A 827 14.89 -28.68 37.78
CA ILE A 827 14.19 -29.05 36.54
C ILE A 827 13.02 -28.08 36.38
N VAL A 828 13.06 -27.20 35.37
CA VAL A 828 12.04 -26.16 35.19
C VAL A 828 11.52 -26.13 33.76
N PRO A 829 10.17 -26.14 33.64
CA PRO A 829 9.40 -27.36 33.74
C PRO A 829 9.65 -28.25 32.51
N ALA A 830 10.04 -29.50 32.74
CA ALA A 830 10.20 -30.48 31.67
C ALA A 830 9.63 -31.84 32.08
N ASN A 831 8.87 -32.47 31.18
CA ASN A 831 8.38 -33.83 31.36
C ASN A 831 9.45 -34.83 30.88
N ILE A 832 9.71 -35.86 31.67
CA ILE A 832 10.63 -36.95 31.28
C ILE A 832 9.85 -37.98 30.47
N GLN A 833 10.36 -38.34 29.30
CA GLN A 833 9.83 -39.39 28.44
C GLN A 833 10.87 -40.51 28.29
N GLY A 834 10.52 -41.75 28.64
CA GLY A 834 11.45 -42.89 28.57
C GLY A 834 12.51 -42.90 29.69
N LYS A 835 13.69 -43.49 29.43
CA LYS A 835 14.72 -43.74 30.44
C LYS A 835 15.77 -42.62 30.49
N VAL A 836 15.63 -41.75 31.51
CA VAL A 836 16.58 -40.70 31.87
C VAL A 836 16.84 -40.79 33.38
N SER A 837 18.12 -40.86 33.79
CA SER A 837 18.48 -41.03 35.21
C SER A 837 19.57 -40.06 35.64
N GLU A 838 19.50 -39.59 36.87
CA GLU A 838 20.51 -38.70 37.45
C GLU A 838 21.79 -39.46 37.84
N ILE A 839 22.95 -38.87 37.54
CA ILE A 839 24.27 -39.42 37.84
C ILE A 839 25.21 -38.33 38.40
N ALA A 840 26.26 -38.74 39.13
CA ALA A 840 27.33 -37.83 39.53
C ALA A 840 28.32 -37.59 38.39
N THR A 841 28.73 -36.35 38.17
CA THR A 841 29.72 -36.00 37.15
C THR A 841 31.13 -36.41 37.61
N ARG A 842 31.84 -37.25 36.83
CA ARG A 842 33.26 -37.57 37.06
C ARG A 842 34.10 -37.02 35.90
N GLY A 843 35.10 -36.18 36.19
CA GLY A 843 35.98 -35.58 35.17
C GLY A 843 35.29 -34.59 34.23
N GLY A 844 34.19 -33.95 34.70
CA GLY A 844 33.33 -33.06 33.91
C GLY A 844 32.90 -31.83 34.71
N PRO A 845 31.80 -31.16 34.34
CA PRO A 845 31.31 -29.99 35.08
C PRO A 845 30.98 -30.37 36.51
N SER A 846 31.17 -29.46 37.47
CA SER A 846 30.82 -29.70 38.87
C SER A 846 29.30 -29.91 39.04
N GLY A 847 28.91 -30.85 39.90
CA GLY A 847 27.50 -31.11 40.24
C GLY A 847 27.03 -32.49 39.81
N LYS A 848 25.85 -32.56 39.21
CA LYS A 848 25.23 -33.80 38.74
C LYS A 848 24.91 -33.68 37.24
N ALA A 849 24.65 -34.79 36.58
CA ALA A 849 24.25 -34.86 35.17
C ALA A 849 23.06 -35.80 34.99
N LEU A 850 22.46 -35.80 33.80
CA LEU A 850 21.53 -36.84 33.38
C LEU A 850 22.19 -37.78 32.40
N GLN A 851 22.01 -39.07 32.65
CA GLN A 851 22.26 -40.15 31.71
C GLN A 851 21.00 -40.38 30.87
N PHE A 852 21.14 -40.27 29.56
CA PHE A 852 20.12 -40.59 28.58
C PHE A 852 20.39 -42.01 28.06
N SER A 853 19.37 -42.88 28.14
CA SER A 853 19.43 -44.27 27.67
C SER A 853 18.14 -44.63 26.93
N GLY A 854 17.81 -43.83 25.91
CA GLY A 854 16.58 -43.97 25.12
C GLY A 854 15.39 -43.16 25.66
N GLY A 855 15.61 -42.22 26.59
CA GLY A 855 14.62 -41.20 26.99
C GLY A 855 15.02 -39.78 26.56
N TYR A 856 14.18 -38.79 26.85
CA TYR A 856 14.39 -37.36 26.58
C TYR A 856 13.57 -36.48 27.54
N LEU A 857 13.84 -35.17 27.55
CA LEU A 857 13.06 -34.16 28.27
C LEU A 857 12.21 -33.34 27.31
N GLU A 858 11.01 -32.94 27.74
CA GLU A 858 10.09 -32.11 26.95
C GLU A 858 9.63 -30.88 27.73
N VAL A 859 9.91 -29.68 27.20
CA VAL A 859 9.45 -28.39 27.74
C VAL A 859 8.23 -27.91 26.92
N PRO A 860 7.09 -27.56 27.56
CA PRO A 860 5.89 -27.13 26.86
C PRO A 860 6.10 -25.93 25.92
N PRO A 861 5.31 -25.79 24.84
CA PRO A 861 5.38 -24.62 23.97
C PRO A 861 5.17 -23.30 24.74
N SER A 862 5.99 -22.30 24.44
CA SER A 862 5.92 -20.95 25.02
C SER A 862 6.52 -19.94 24.04
N GLU A 863 5.98 -18.71 24.01
CA GLU A 863 6.53 -17.61 23.20
C GLU A 863 7.95 -17.24 23.61
N LYS A 864 8.31 -17.42 24.88
CA LYS A 864 9.68 -17.23 25.38
C LYS A 864 10.69 -18.16 24.69
N LEU A 865 10.23 -19.25 24.08
CA LEU A 865 11.07 -20.19 23.33
C LEU A 865 11.21 -19.80 21.85
N HIS A 866 10.72 -18.64 21.40
CA HIS A 866 10.84 -18.25 20.00
C HIS A 866 12.22 -17.71 19.63
N CYS A 867 12.87 -16.98 20.55
CA CYS A 867 14.24 -16.47 20.40
C CYS A 867 14.49 -15.75 19.05
N HIS A 868 13.55 -14.89 18.63
CA HIS A 868 13.51 -14.36 17.27
C HIS A 868 14.74 -13.54 16.87
N THR A 869 15.22 -12.68 17.77
CA THR A 869 16.28 -11.70 17.50
C THR A 869 17.67 -12.21 17.93
N GLY A 870 17.75 -13.27 18.72
CA GLY A 870 19.00 -13.89 19.10
C GLY A 870 18.80 -15.18 19.89
N LEU A 871 19.75 -16.10 19.77
CA LEU A 871 19.71 -17.39 20.46
C LEU A 871 21.11 -17.79 20.90
N THR A 872 21.20 -18.30 22.13
CA THR A 872 22.35 -19.09 22.58
C THR A 872 21.87 -20.43 23.10
N LEU A 873 22.39 -21.50 22.52
CA LEU A 873 22.23 -22.89 22.98
C LEU A 873 23.52 -23.31 23.67
N SER A 874 23.44 -23.93 24.85
CA SER A 874 24.63 -24.40 25.56
C SER A 874 24.34 -25.68 26.33
N ALA A 875 25.29 -26.60 26.35
CA ALA A 875 25.22 -27.81 27.17
C ALA A 875 26.63 -28.33 27.45
N TRP A 876 26.81 -28.97 28.60
CA TRP A 876 27.87 -29.96 28.77
C TRP A 876 27.35 -31.30 28.28
N VAL A 877 28.12 -31.98 27.43
CA VAL A 877 27.75 -33.27 26.84
C VAL A 877 28.92 -34.24 26.91
N LYS A 878 28.61 -35.51 27.12
CA LYS A 878 29.56 -36.62 26.99
C LYS A 878 28.90 -37.68 26.11
N VAL A 879 29.46 -37.85 24.92
CA VAL A 879 28.91 -38.73 23.88
C VAL A 879 29.51 -40.13 24.05
N ASP A 880 28.68 -41.15 24.08
CA ASP A 880 29.09 -42.57 24.15
C ASP A 880 29.56 -43.06 22.76
N SER A 881 30.49 -44.00 22.75
CA SER A 881 30.90 -44.81 21.58
C SER A 881 29.73 -45.40 20.76
N LYS A 882 28.58 -45.65 21.39
CA LYS A 882 27.34 -46.15 20.76
C LYS A 882 26.46 -45.06 20.16
N SER A 883 26.79 -43.79 20.39
CA SER A 883 25.97 -42.67 19.97
C SER A 883 26.19 -42.36 18.49
N GLY A 884 25.22 -42.75 17.67
CA GLY A 884 25.07 -42.21 16.32
C GLY A 884 24.67 -40.73 16.35
N ALA A 885 24.32 -40.18 15.19
CA ALA A 885 23.81 -38.82 15.12
C ALA A 885 22.48 -38.68 15.89
N ALA A 886 22.43 -37.75 16.84
CA ALA A 886 21.32 -37.57 17.76
C ALA A 886 21.10 -36.11 18.15
N ARG A 887 19.89 -35.81 18.63
CA ARG A 887 19.48 -34.46 19.03
C ARG A 887 19.98 -34.09 20.42
N LEU A 888 20.58 -32.92 20.58
CA LEU A 888 20.94 -32.38 21.89
C LEU A 888 19.82 -31.46 22.39
N ILE A 889 19.49 -30.45 21.58
CA ILE A 889 18.43 -29.46 21.85
C ILE A 889 17.65 -29.23 20.56
N ASP A 890 16.35 -29.50 20.52
CA ASP A 890 15.54 -29.46 19.30
C ASP A 890 14.18 -28.78 19.53
N LYS A 891 13.90 -27.72 18.75
CA LYS A 891 12.58 -27.07 18.62
C LYS A 891 12.18 -26.93 17.14
N THR A 892 12.65 -27.83 16.30
CA THR A 892 12.39 -27.85 14.86
C THR A 892 11.38 -28.92 14.49
N ALA A 893 10.56 -28.67 13.45
CA ALA A 893 9.82 -29.75 12.82
C ALA A 893 10.80 -30.59 11.98
N VAL A 894 10.76 -31.92 12.16
CA VAL A 894 11.60 -32.86 11.40
C VAL A 894 11.55 -32.55 9.90
N GLY A 895 12.72 -32.44 9.26
CA GLY A 895 12.85 -32.14 7.82
C GLY A 895 12.75 -30.66 7.46
N THR A 896 12.65 -29.76 8.44
CA THR A 896 12.59 -28.31 8.23
C THR A 896 13.70 -27.58 8.97
N SER A 897 13.89 -26.31 8.64
CA SER A 897 14.73 -25.37 9.39
C SER A 897 13.92 -24.33 10.17
N ASN A 898 12.62 -24.57 10.38
CA ASN A 898 11.77 -23.71 11.20
C ASN A 898 12.02 -24.03 12.68
N GLY A 899 12.48 -23.06 13.47
CA GLY A 899 12.90 -23.25 14.86
C GLY A 899 14.43 -23.23 15.00
N TYR A 900 14.92 -23.93 16.02
CA TYR A 900 16.35 -24.10 16.25
C TYR A 900 16.69 -25.50 16.75
N LEU A 901 17.85 -25.97 16.33
CA LEU A 901 18.31 -27.33 16.58
C LEU A 901 19.83 -27.35 16.72
N LEU A 902 20.33 -27.96 17.80
CA LEU A 902 21.72 -28.36 18.00
C LEU A 902 21.80 -29.89 18.12
N ASP A 903 22.58 -30.53 17.27
CA ASP A 903 22.72 -31.99 17.22
C ASP A 903 24.14 -32.47 16.90
N THR A 904 24.31 -33.80 16.88
CA THR A 904 25.58 -34.45 16.59
C THR A 904 25.73 -35.03 15.17
N TRP A 905 24.92 -34.58 14.21
CA TRP A 905 24.93 -35.08 12.82
C TRP A 905 26.14 -34.56 12.02
N PRO A 906 26.71 -35.35 11.08
CA PRO A 906 26.27 -36.68 10.60
C PRO A 906 26.83 -37.88 11.36
N SER A 907 27.88 -37.71 12.14
CA SER A 907 28.70 -38.84 12.59
C SER A 907 28.47 -39.27 14.03
N GLY A 908 27.61 -38.59 14.78
CA GLY A 908 27.57 -38.68 16.25
C GLY A 908 28.72 -37.93 16.93
N ARG A 909 29.75 -37.56 16.17
CA ARG A 909 30.95 -36.85 16.62
C ARG A 909 31.07 -35.44 16.06
N SER A 910 30.12 -35.03 15.24
CA SER A 910 30.06 -33.67 14.70
C SER A 910 29.19 -32.78 15.59
N LEU A 911 29.24 -31.47 15.39
CA LEU A 911 28.23 -30.55 15.90
C LEU A 911 27.56 -29.86 14.73
N ARG A 912 26.23 -29.81 14.73
CA ARG A 912 25.48 -29.08 13.71
C ARG A 912 24.39 -28.22 14.34
N LEU A 913 24.29 -27.00 13.83
CA LEU A 913 23.27 -26.03 14.15
C LEU A 913 22.34 -25.85 12.94
N ILE A 914 21.03 -25.97 13.15
CA ILE A 914 20.01 -25.64 12.17
C ILE A 914 19.09 -24.56 12.73
N THR A 915 19.12 -23.39 12.09
CA THR A 915 18.06 -22.36 12.19
C THR A 915 17.62 -21.85 10.81
N ARG A 916 18.31 -22.32 9.77
CA ARG A 916 18.12 -22.02 8.34
C ARG A 916 18.96 -23.00 7.52
N GLU A 917 18.76 -22.98 6.21
CA GLU A 917 19.60 -23.71 5.25
C GLU A 917 20.59 -22.78 4.55
N PRO A 918 21.84 -23.23 4.29
CA PRO A 918 22.43 -24.49 4.75
C PRO A 918 22.74 -24.48 6.24
N ALA A 919 22.71 -25.65 6.88
CA ALA A 919 23.11 -25.83 8.28
C ALA A 919 24.60 -25.52 8.52
N LEU A 920 24.95 -24.98 9.70
CA LEU A 920 26.34 -24.79 10.13
C LEU A 920 26.85 -26.07 10.80
N ILE A 921 27.99 -26.60 10.34
CA ILE A 921 28.52 -27.90 10.80
C ILE A 921 30.01 -27.77 11.15
N ALA A 922 30.38 -28.27 12.33
CA ALA A 922 31.76 -28.58 12.72
C ALA A 922 31.94 -30.10 12.73
N LYS A 923 32.70 -30.65 11.77
CA LYS A 923 32.79 -32.10 11.55
C LYS A 923 33.78 -32.78 12.50
N ASP A 924 33.34 -33.89 13.10
CA ASP A 924 34.17 -34.80 13.91
C ASP A 924 34.96 -34.15 15.05
N VAL A 925 34.42 -33.07 15.62
CA VAL A 925 35.05 -32.28 16.69
C VAL A 925 34.82 -32.84 18.09
N LEU A 926 33.84 -33.72 18.29
CA LEU A 926 33.50 -34.28 19.60
C LEU A 926 34.29 -35.57 19.87
N PRO A 927 35.09 -35.61 20.96
CA PRO A 927 35.69 -36.84 21.46
C PRO A 927 34.63 -37.75 22.11
N ILE A 928 34.86 -39.06 22.04
CA ILE A 928 34.03 -40.08 22.69
C ILE A 928 34.41 -40.18 24.17
N ASP A 929 33.43 -40.46 25.03
CA ASP A 929 33.57 -40.69 26.47
C ASP A 929 34.28 -39.57 27.24
N THR A 930 34.29 -38.36 26.66
CA THR A 930 34.96 -37.17 27.22
C THR A 930 33.95 -36.04 27.34
N TRP A 931 33.89 -35.41 28.52
CA TRP A 931 33.03 -34.24 28.74
C TRP A 931 33.50 -33.06 27.90
N CYS A 932 32.59 -32.50 27.13
CA CYS A 932 32.82 -31.28 26.36
C CYS A 932 31.70 -30.28 26.63
N HIS A 933 32.06 -29.00 26.71
CA HIS A 933 31.10 -27.91 26.62
C HIS A 933 30.83 -27.61 25.15
N VAL A 934 29.57 -27.67 24.76
CA VAL A 934 29.12 -27.33 23.41
C VAL A 934 28.20 -26.12 23.49
N ALA A 935 28.36 -25.20 22.54
CA ALA A 935 27.45 -24.07 22.44
C ALA A 935 27.24 -23.63 20.99
N ALA A 936 26.15 -22.94 20.75
CA ALA A 936 25.85 -22.29 19.50
C ALA A 936 25.24 -20.91 19.75
N THR A 937 25.64 -19.91 18.98
CA THR A 937 25.02 -18.57 19.00
C THR A 937 24.47 -18.24 17.63
N VAL A 938 23.28 -17.66 17.59
CA VAL A 938 22.63 -17.14 16.37
C VAL A 938 22.17 -15.72 16.62
N ASP A 939 22.64 -14.80 15.80
CA ASP A 939 22.14 -13.43 15.74
C ASP A 939 20.97 -13.36 14.74
N GLY A 940 19.77 -13.08 15.23
CA GLY A 940 18.55 -13.02 14.42
C GLY A 940 18.44 -11.75 13.57
N GLU A 941 19.26 -10.73 13.84
CA GLU A 941 19.30 -9.51 13.04
C GLU A 941 20.30 -9.64 11.90
N THR A 942 21.54 -10.03 12.21
CA THR A 942 22.64 -10.14 11.22
C THR A 942 22.66 -11.48 10.50
N GLY A 943 22.04 -12.51 11.09
CA GLY A 943 22.06 -13.88 10.60
C GLY A 943 23.33 -14.65 10.91
N LYS A 944 24.26 -14.05 11.67
CA LYS A 944 25.52 -14.66 12.05
C LYS A 944 25.31 -15.87 12.96
N GLN A 945 25.95 -16.98 12.64
CA GLN A 945 25.91 -18.23 13.40
C GLN A 945 27.32 -18.67 13.78
N ILE A 946 27.50 -19.13 15.02
CA ILE A 946 28.79 -19.62 15.51
C ILE A 946 28.57 -20.89 16.34
N LEU A 947 29.39 -21.90 16.11
CA LEU A 947 29.52 -23.10 16.94
C LEU A 947 30.77 -23.02 17.80
N TYR A 948 30.65 -23.46 19.05
CA TYR A 948 31.73 -23.48 20.02
C TYR A 948 31.91 -24.87 20.63
N LEU A 949 33.18 -25.21 20.89
CA LEU A 949 33.60 -26.37 21.67
C LEU A 949 34.59 -25.91 22.74
N ASN A 950 34.30 -26.23 24.01
CA ASN A 950 35.12 -25.89 25.16
C ASN A 950 35.51 -24.40 25.20
N GLY A 951 34.54 -23.52 24.91
CA GLY A 951 34.73 -22.08 24.92
C GLY A 951 35.43 -21.47 23.69
N LYS A 952 35.76 -22.28 22.67
CA LYS A 952 36.46 -21.83 21.46
C LYS A 952 35.58 -21.99 20.22
N VAL A 953 35.70 -21.07 19.26
CA VAL A 953 35.00 -21.15 17.97
C VAL A 953 35.52 -22.34 17.17
N VAL A 954 34.60 -23.18 16.69
CA VAL A 954 34.90 -24.35 15.83
C VAL A 954 34.26 -24.26 14.44
N ALA A 955 33.22 -23.43 14.28
CA ALA A 955 32.66 -23.07 12.97
C ALA A 955 31.92 -21.73 13.06
N GLU A 956 31.89 -20.98 11.95
CA GLU A 956 31.22 -19.68 11.84
C GLU A 956 30.60 -19.55 10.44
N SER A 957 29.38 -19.02 10.35
CA SER A 957 28.73 -18.73 9.06
C SER A 957 29.38 -17.54 8.39
N LYS A 958 29.47 -17.57 7.06
CA LYS A 958 29.98 -16.46 6.25
C LYS A 958 29.07 -15.24 6.27
#